data_AF-A0A3D9I415-F1
#
_entry.id   AF-A0A3D9I415-F1
#
_cell.length_a   1.000
_cell.length_b   1.000
_cell.length_c   1.000
_cell.angle_alpha   90.00
_cell.angle_beta   90.00
_cell.angle_gamma   90.00
#
_symmetry.space_group_name_H-M   'P 1'
#
loop_
_entity.id
_entity.type
_entity.pdbx_description
1 polymer ?
#
loop_
_entity_poly.entity_id
_entity_poly.type
_entity_poly.pdbx_seq_one_letter_code
_entity_poly.pdbx_strand_id
1 'polypeptide(L)'
;MNITNGNRLLKLALAAFMILSVYSFSSQETKAYYSEPAYPHETVNELVNPGFETGGGGAAASWFSWGGGYAVDTATSRTGSRSVACELTGSGECGIYQYVELNRTDTKPLKIGGWSKADGVEGTASTNYSLWVDLTYSDNTHLYGEAQAFQAGTHSWEYVEMVIDPEKPVKSLTIYGLLRDKAGKVWFDDFTVEEFPAGLLGNNGFETVAASEFGGWGAWQNGYSVASGEGRGGSQAVKAVNASGSGQYGVYQTTVLNRTVTRPLLLRGWSKAEAVSGASGASYSLYADLTYTDNTHDWGLHVPFDTGTHDWQNKQLYILPIKPVQSITVYALFNDRQGTVWFDNVSLEELPDSSGEGIAMLRRELGTSGAEKLANGSLTDVAGSTISGWGSFGNGYTIEGSGGRNGTRGVKMAHSSETDASGIYQTIHLNQASPKLIAVSGWSKSLNVSGDVDRGYSLYMDVFFADGTSQFAQTAPFSTGTHDWQYRELYYLPQKPVQTISVYGIFRDGHTGEVWFDDFSVREVNDGSAYFEDAVVTPLPWSAGAAFTTLQTQNGLQLTLGDRGIASLKLGSTELAAPGVPSGFLVRDYAGDSDVYGFDRITGSTSSRYKGLADDLDLEVQADFETVPGGIKVEGRLTDLRSSDRAVTLTYALPVDADGWKWGDYVRGEREIATGQTGNVYTNSQVPDFETGPLSIYPMSAIYDPVTGNGLSLAVDYNRPTHYRLDYNGSTKQLLITFELGLSPDTANFPSSADFGFAIYGFDGNQGFRGSVDKYMELFPEFYEVRIPEQGIWMPFASISDIPDNEDFGFRFKEGDDDPVDTAYANANDILVFHYQELSSWWQSIDPLLPKTAATATNSRDASAALGEEKAKMAQAAGMLNPIGNPYLQWLDTPWNVGALWMINANPDLPGETNGYKLYFGADKMDARYNTSGPKPDGEYLDTLDGWPYTINYDRNHFAYAIAPLVFSKVTKQPAVHRAFSSWEATTRIANELHGDGRYLMANGTPHSYSMYMPWLDAMGNERNWLGPNDSFNPDSDETLSKYRTLSGAKPYLMLQNTDFTKFGNAYMERYMKKLLFYGIFPSAFSATADNATNYWKNSAFYDRDRSLFIKYVPLVKKVAEAGWRPVTFATSDSQSVAIERYGEGETVYLTLMNQESVAVQANVTLDLAGMGLGTQIDAEELIENTTVGVTNGQFSVSLQPEEVKVVKLTSVL
;
A
#
# COMPACT_ATOMS: atom_id res chain seq x y z
N MET A 1 -24.62 62.19 47.42
CA MET A 1 -24.57 63.20 46.35
C MET A 1 -23.76 62.59 45.21
N ASN A 2 -24.41 62.12 44.14
CA ASN A 2 -24.66 62.88 42.89
C ASN A 2 -23.35 63.45 42.33
N ILE A 3 -22.86 63.18 41.11
CA ILE A 3 -23.50 62.98 39.78
C ILE A 3 -22.34 62.60 38.81
N THR A 4 -22.34 61.47 38.08
CA THR A 4 -22.82 61.24 36.67
C THR A 4 -22.07 62.07 35.60
N ASN A 5 -21.80 61.66 34.35
CA ASN A 5 -22.11 60.48 33.52
C ASN A 5 -21.14 60.57 32.32
N GLY A 6 -20.23 59.61 32.12
CA GLY A 6 -19.30 59.70 30.98
C GLY A 6 -18.61 58.41 30.52
N ASN A 7 -18.85 57.25 31.13
CA ASN A 7 -17.99 56.07 30.85
C ASN A 7 -18.72 54.71 30.83
N ARG A 8 -19.98 54.69 30.35
CA ARG A 8 -20.73 53.44 30.09
C ARG A 8 -20.97 53.11 28.62
N LEU A 9 -20.78 54.06 27.69
CA LEU A 9 -20.90 53.79 26.25
C LEU A 9 -19.62 53.19 25.63
N LEU A 10 -18.44 53.44 26.20
CA LEU A 10 -17.18 52.89 25.65
C LEU A 10 -16.87 51.45 26.11
N LYS A 11 -17.42 51.01 27.25
CA LYS A 11 -17.23 49.63 27.75
C LYS A 11 -18.25 48.62 27.21
N LEU A 12 -19.39 49.08 26.68
CA LEU A 12 -20.32 48.20 25.95
C LEU A 12 -19.91 47.98 24.49
N ALA A 13 -19.17 48.91 23.87
CA ALA A 13 -18.62 48.72 22.53
C ALA A 13 -17.43 47.74 22.49
N LEU A 14 -16.61 47.69 23.54
CA LEU A 14 -15.45 46.77 23.60
C LEU A 14 -15.81 45.33 23.99
N ALA A 15 -16.95 45.10 24.67
CA ALA A 15 -17.43 43.76 24.99
C ALA A 15 -18.24 43.12 23.85
N ALA A 16 -18.80 43.93 22.93
CA ALA A 16 -19.48 43.44 21.73
C ALA A 16 -18.51 43.06 20.58
N PHE A 17 -17.24 43.48 20.65
CA PHE A 17 -16.20 43.11 19.68
C PHE A 17 -15.38 41.87 20.08
N MET A 18 -15.59 41.31 21.29
CA MET A 18 -14.94 40.07 21.75
C MET A 18 -15.89 38.86 21.82
N ILE A 19 -17.15 39.00 21.39
CA ILE A 19 -18.11 37.89 21.28
C ILE A 19 -18.75 37.91 19.88
N LEU A 20 -17.90 37.96 18.86
CA LEU A 20 -18.21 37.62 17.47
C LEU A 20 -17.01 36.95 16.77
N SER A 21 -16.12 36.35 17.56
CA SER A 21 -15.21 35.30 17.15
C SER A 21 -15.84 33.94 17.48
N VAL A 22 -17.06 33.72 17.00
CA VAL A 22 -17.81 32.48 17.22
C VAL A 22 -18.27 31.99 15.86
N TYR A 23 -17.67 30.87 15.44
CA TYR A 23 -17.93 30.11 14.22
C TYR A 23 -17.77 30.90 12.92
N SER A 24 -16.54 30.99 12.42
CA SER A 24 -16.35 30.77 10.99
C SER A 24 -16.76 29.32 10.74
N PHE A 25 -18.04 29.09 10.44
CA PHE A 25 -18.39 27.88 9.70
C PHE A 25 -17.52 27.93 8.46
N SER A 26 -16.68 26.91 8.26
CA SER A 26 -16.20 26.60 6.91
C SER A 26 -17.47 26.48 6.07
N SER A 27 -17.71 27.47 5.21
CA SER A 27 -18.63 27.24 4.10
C SER A 27 -17.98 26.13 3.28
N GLN A 28 -18.65 24.99 3.19
CA GLN A 28 -18.38 24.06 2.11
C GLN A 28 -18.56 24.88 0.82
N GLU A 29 -17.49 25.06 0.06
CA GLU A 29 -17.59 25.66 -1.29
C GLU A 29 -17.89 24.53 -2.28
N THR A 30 -18.69 24.84 -3.31
CA THR A 30 -18.82 23.93 -4.45
C THR A 30 -17.46 23.58 -5.00
N LYS A 31 -17.19 22.28 -5.18
CA LYS A 31 -15.97 21.84 -5.86
C LYS A 31 -16.22 21.82 -7.35
N ALA A 32 -15.25 22.31 -8.11
CA ALA A 32 -15.22 22.15 -9.55
C ALA A 32 -13.91 21.50 -10.02
N TYR A 33 -13.99 20.55 -10.94
CA TYR A 33 -12.89 19.72 -11.41
C TYR A 33 -12.71 19.88 -12.92
N TYR A 34 -11.46 19.82 -13.38
CA TYR A 34 -11.10 20.04 -14.80
C TYR A 34 -11.22 18.79 -15.67
N SER A 35 -11.47 17.63 -15.07
CA SER A 35 -11.64 16.35 -15.74
C SER A 35 -12.85 15.62 -15.15
N GLU A 36 -13.63 14.97 -16.02
CA GLU A 36 -14.73 14.09 -15.63
C GLU A 36 -14.18 12.91 -14.82
N PRO A 37 -14.58 12.72 -13.55
CA PRO A 37 -14.41 11.44 -12.86
C PRO A 37 -15.17 10.39 -13.67
N ALA A 38 -14.74 9.12 -13.65
CA ALA A 38 -15.45 8.05 -14.34
C ALA A 38 -16.86 7.88 -13.74
N TYR A 39 -17.83 8.61 -14.29
CA TYR A 39 -19.24 8.49 -13.91
C TYR A 39 -19.94 7.56 -14.89
N PRO A 40 -20.60 6.50 -14.41
CA PRO A 40 -21.47 5.73 -15.27
C PRO A 40 -22.65 6.62 -15.67
N HIS A 41 -22.74 6.92 -16.95
CA HIS A 41 -24.00 7.34 -17.55
C HIS A 41 -24.80 6.05 -17.76
N GLU A 42 -26.01 5.94 -17.19
CA GLU A 42 -26.92 4.85 -17.55
C GLU A 42 -27.37 5.06 -19.00
N THR A 43 -26.58 4.58 -19.96
CA THR A 43 -26.86 4.70 -21.38
C THR A 43 -26.94 3.34 -22.04
N VAL A 44 -27.83 3.23 -23.03
CA VAL A 44 -27.96 2.05 -23.87
C VAL A 44 -27.02 2.23 -25.05
N ASN A 45 -26.24 1.19 -25.37
CA ASN A 45 -25.47 1.16 -26.60
C ASN A 45 -26.42 1.09 -27.80
N GLU A 46 -26.40 2.12 -28.65
CA GLU A 46 -27.24 2.25 -29.85
C GLU A 46 -26.80 1.31 -30.98
N LEU A 47 -25.63 0.66 -30.84
CA LEU A 47 -25.15 -0.33 -31.80
C LEU A 47 -25.82 -1.69 -31.63
N VAL A 48 -26.06 -2.34 -32.75
CA VAL A 48 -26.51 -3.74 -32.79
C VAL A 48 -25.30 -4.64 -32.96
N ASN A 49 -25.18 -5.66 -32.10
CA ASN A 49 -24.09 -6.63 -32.15
C ASN A 49 -22.68 -5.99 -32.02
N PRO A 50 -22.43 -5.14 -31.00
CA PRO A 50 -21.19 -4.37 -30.86
C PRO A 50 -19.92 -5.19 -30.63
N GLY A 51 -20.05 -6.36 -29.98
CA GLY A 51 -18.96 -7.34 -29.79
C GLY A 51 -18.97 -8.46 -30.84
N PHE A 52 -19.68 -8.29 -31.97
CA PHE A 52 -19.62 -9.20 -33.13
C PHE A 52 -20.03 -10.68 -32.90
N GLU A 53 -20.63 -11.00 -31.75
CA GLU A 53 -20.99 -12.37 -31.32
C GLU A 53 -22.04 -13.06 -32.18
N THR A 54 -22.86 -12.31 -32.90
CA THR A 54 -23.90 -12.85 -33.79
C THR A 54 -23.55 -12.67 -35.27
N GLY A 55 -23.86 -13.68 -36.09
CA GLY A 55 -23.53 -13.66 -37.53
C GLY A 55 -23.32 -15.04 -38.13
N GLY A 56 -23.34 -15.14 -39.46
CA GLY A 56 -23.19 -16.38 -40.22
C GLY A 56 -22.59 -16.13 -41.62
N GLY A 57 -21.85 -17.09 -42.15
CA GLY A 57 -21.19 -16.96 -43.47
C GLY A 57 -19.93 -16.09 -43.48
N GLY A 58 -19.27 -15.89 -42.34
CA GLY A 58 -18.01 -15.12 -42.22
C GLY A 58 -18.20 -13.61 -42.02
N ALA A 59 -19.43 -13.14 -41.82
CA ALA A 59 -19.76 -11.75 -41.53
C ALA A 59 -20.45 -11.62 -40.16
N ALA A 60 -20.21 -10.50 -39.48
CA ALA A 60 -20.92 -10.10 -38.26
C ALA A 60 -22.30 -9.53 -38.63
N ALA A 61 -23.34 -9.93 -37.90
CA ALA A 61 -24.70 -9.46 -38.14
C ALA A 61 -24.79 -7.95 -37.94
N SER A 62 -25.50 -7.25 -38.84
CA SER A 62 -25.70 -5.79 -38.83
C SER A 62 -24.44 -4.93 -39.07
N TRP A 63 -23.31 -5.54 -39.43
CA TRP A 63 -22.08 -4.82 -39.78
C TRP A 63 -21.67 -5.05 -41.24
N PHE A 64 -21.08 -4.02 -41.84
CA PHE A 64 -20.75 -3.98 -43.27
C PHE A 64 -19.26 -3.75 -43.48
N SER A 65 -18.73 -4.25 -44.60
CA SER A 65 -17.31 -4.12 -44.95
C SER A 65 -16.97 -2.71 -45.45
N TRP A 66 -15.86 -2.14 -44.95
CA TRP A 66 -15.22 -0.96 -45.53
C TRP A 66 -13.98 -1.35 -46.32
N GLY A 67 -13.78 -0.78 -47.52
CA GLY A 67 -12.59 -1.05 -48.34
C GLY A 67 -12.39 -2.55 -48.64
N GLY A 68 -11.21 -3.06 -48.33
CA GLY A 68 -10.84 -4.49 -48.39
C GLY A 68 -11.64 -5.40 -47.45
N GLY A 69 -12.47 -4.82 -46.57
CA GLY A 69 -13.39 -5.51 -45.67
C GLY A 69 -12.74 -6.00 -44.39
N TYR A 70 -13.41 -6.94 -43.73
CA TYR A 70 -12.96 -7.59 -42.50
C TYR A 70 -13.20 -9.10 -42.60
N ALA A 71 -12.55 -9.85 -41.71
CA ALA A 71 -12.85 -11.25 -41.46
C ALA A 71 -13.21 -11.45 -39.98
N VAL A 72 -14.25 -12.23 -39.69
CA VAL A 72 -14.54 -12.62 -38.30
C VAL A 72 -13.44 -13.56 -37.80
N ASP A 73 -12.80 -13.20 -36.70
CA ASP A 73 -11.80 -14.01 -36.02
C ASP A 73 -12.43 -14.65 -34.77
N THR A 74 -12.23 -15.96 -34.59
CA THR A 74 -12.76 -16.74 -33.45
C THR A 74 -11.66 -17.23 -32.52
N ALA A 75 -10.39 -16.99 -32.87
CA ALA A 75 -9.23 -17.30 -32.05
C ALA A 75 -8.75 -16.06 -31.27
N THR A 76 -8.98 -14.86 -31.82
CA THR A 76 -8.62 -13.59 -31.20
C THR A 76 -9.89 -12.78 -30.97
N SER A 77 -10.29 -12.61 -29.72
CA SER A 77 -11.41 -11.74 -29.29
C SER A 77 -11.05 -11.04 -27.98
N ARG A 78 -11.76 -9.96 -27.67
CA ARG A 78 -11.62 -9.24 -26.40
C ARG A 78 -12.62 -9.79 -25.39
N THR A 79 -13.90 -9.81 -25.76
CA THR A 79 -14.97 -10.43 -24.97
C THR A 79 -15.73 -11.41 -25.85
N GLY A 80 -16.47 -12.33 -25.22
CA GLY A 80 -17.20 -13.35 -25.96
C GLY A 80 -16.28 -14.32 -26.72
N SER A 81 -16.60 -14.57 -27.98
CA SER A 81 -15.99 -15.61 -28.81
C SER A 81 -15.59 -15.14 -30.21
N ARG A 82 -15.86 -13.87 -30.56
CA ARG A 82 -15.66 -13.32 -31.90
C ARG A 82 -15.11 -11.90 -31.83
N SER A 83 -14.25 -11.57 -32.78
CA SER A 83 -13.92 -10.18 -33.13
C SER A 83 -13.84 -10.03 -34.64
N VAL A 84 -13.51 -8.85 -35.14
CA VAL A 84 -13.32 -8.62 -36.58
C VAL A 84 -11.93 -8.12 -36.89
N ALA A 85 -11.23 -8.84 -37.77
CA ALA A 85 -9.86 -8.55 -38.16
C ALA A 85 -9.79 -7.92 -39.54
N CYS A 86 -8.83 -7.03 -39.75
CA CYS A 86 -8.38 -6.64 -41.08
C CYS A 86 -6.85 -6.51 -41.16
N GLU A 87 -6.29 -6.77 -42.35
CA GLU A 87 -4.85 -6.69 -42.62
C GLU A 87 -4.58 -5.97 -43.95
N LEU A 88 -3.56 -5.11 -43.96
CA LEU A 88 -3.02 -4.48 -45.16
C LEU A 88 -1.52 -4.76 -45.29
N THR A 89 -1.03 -4.90 -46.51
CA THR A 89 0.41 -5.12 -46.83
C THR A 89 1.10 -3.86 -47.37
N GLY A 90 0.41 -2.72 -47.42
CA GLY A 90 0.88 -1.46 -47.98
C GLY A 90 -0.23 -0.39 -48.04
N SER A 91 -0.20 0.49 -49.05
CA SER A 91 -1.27 1.48 -49.29
C SER A 91 -2.58 0.81 -49.71
N GLY A 92 -3.69 1.25 -49.15
CA GLY A 92 -5.00 0.61 -49.25
C GLY A 92 -5.89 0.98 -48.08
N GLU A 93 -7.11 0.46 -48.04
CA GLU A 93 -8.05 0.69 -46.94
C GLU A 93 -8.85 -0.57 -46.66
N CYS A 94 -9.12 -0.83 -45.38
CA CYS A 94 -9.97 -1.91 -44.96
C CYS A 94 -10.56 -1.66 -43.57
N GLY A 95 -11.56 -2.46 -43.19
CA GLY A 95 -12.25 -2.28 -41.92
C GLY A 95 -13.71 -2.67 -41.97
N ILE A 96 -14.46 -2.15 -41.00
CA ILE A 96 -15.85 -2.48 -40.74
C ILE A 96 -16.65 -1.22 -40.39
N TYR A 97 -17.96 -1.20 -40.68
CA TYR A 97 -18.84 -0.11 -40.27
C TYR A 97 -20.27 -0.55 -39.96
N GLN A 98 -20.97 0.24 -39.16
CA GLN A 98 -22.41 0.11 -38.91
C GLN A 98 -23.08 1.47 -39.05
N TYR A 99 -24.24 1.47 -39.69
CA TYR A 99 -25.13 2.63 -39.81
C TYR A 99 -26.25 2.54 -38.78
N VAL A 100 -26.48 3.63 -38.05
CA VAL A 100 -27.51 3.72 -37.00
C VAL A 100 -28.42 4.92 -37.29
N GLU A 101 -29.74 4.68 -37.34
CA GLU A 101 -30.75 5.74 -37.38
C GLU A 101 -31.12 6.16 -35.95
N LEU A 102 -30.87 7.43 -35.61
CA LEU A 102 -31.24 8.00 -34.30
C LEU A 102 -32.51 8.84 -34.36
N ASN A 103 -32.74 9.56 -35.47
CA ASN A 103 -33.91 10.42 -35.72
C ASN A 103 -34.25 11.38 -34.56
N ARG A 104 -33.25 12.02 -33.96
CA ARG A 104 -33.44 12.92 -32.81
C ARG A 104 -34.01 14.27 -33.22
N THR A 105 -34.85 14.83 -32.35
CA THR A 105 -35.43 16.18 -32.52
C THR A 105 -34.70 17.24 -31.69
N ASP A 106 -33.84 16.80 -30.79
CA ASP A 106 -33.01 17.53 -29.84
C ASP A 106 -31.53 17.19 -30.05
N THR A 107 -30.64 18.12 -29.69
CA THR A 107 -29.19 17.91 -29.70
C THR A 107 -28.76 17.15 -28.45
N LYS A 108 -28.18 15.96 -28.64
CA LYS A 108 -27.64 15.12 -27.58
C LYS A 108 -26.18 14.80 -27.87
N PRO A 109 -25.25 14.98 -26.91
CA PRO A 109 -23.89 14.49 -27.07
C PRO A 109 -23.86 12.98 -27.28
N LEU A 110 -22.88 12.50 -28.06
CA LEU A 110 -22.67 11.09 -28.35
C LEU A 110 -21.32 10.66 -27.80
N LYS A 111 -21.29 9.63 -26.96
CA LYS A 111 -20.05 8.96 -26.55
C LYS A 111 -19.80 7.78 -27.48
N ILE A 112 -18.62 7.74 -28.08
CA ILE A 112 -18.22 6.72 -29.04
C ILE A 112 -16.99 6.02 -28.48
N GLY A 113 -17.05 4.69 -28.34
CA GLY A 113 -15.95 3.89 -27.82
C GLY A 113 -15.70 2.65 -28.66
N GLY A 114 -14.53 2.05 -28.51
CA GLY A 114 -14.22 0.79 -29.17
C GLY A 114 -12.84 0.28 -28.83
N TRP A 115 -12.67 -1.04 -28.91
CA TRP A 115 -11.39 -1.68 -28.66
C TRP A 115 -10.72 -2.10 -29.96
N SER A 116 -9.39 -2.00 -29.97
CA SER A 116 -8.58 -2.53 -31.06
C SER A 116 -7.28 -3.16 -30.58
N LYS A 117 -6.90 -4.27 -31.19
CA LYS A 117 -5.59 -4.93 -31.04
C LYS A 117 -4.82 -4.75 -32.35
N ALA A 118 -3.50 -4.55 -32.29
CA ALA A 118 -2.67 -4.44 -33.49
C ALA A 118 -1.48 -5.41 -33.48
N ASP A 119 -1.09 -5.85 -34.66
CA ASP A 119 0.15 -6.58 -34.92
C ASP A 119 0.87 -5.95 -36.12
N GLY A 120 2.02 -5.33 -35.85
CA GLY A 120 2.92 -4.79 -36.86
C GLY A 120 2.38 -3.59 -37.64
N VAL A 121 1.50 -2.76 -37.05
CA VAL A 121 0.95 -1.58 -37.73
C VAL A 121 2.01 -0.49 -37.87
N GLU A 122 2.32 -0.06 -39.08
CA GLU A 122 3.40 0.91 -39.34
C GLU A 122 3.04 2.37 -38.98
N GLY A 123 4.07 3.16 -38.65
CA GLY A 123 4.00 4.61 -38.43
C GLY A 123 3.66 5.03 -36.99
N THR A 124 3.05 6.20 -36.83
CA THR A 124 2.54 6.72 -35.55
C THR A 124 1.01 6.70 -35.53
N ALA A 125 0.42 6.88 -34.35
CA ALA A 125 -1.04 7.05 -34.19
C ALA A 125 -1.56 8.17 -35.12
N SER A 126 -2.62 7.87 -35.87
CA SER A 126 -3.29 8.81 -36.75
C SER A 126 -4.69 8.30 -37.13
N THR A 127 -5.51 9.15 -37.76
CA THR A 127 -6.86 8.77 -38.25
C THR A 127 -6.87 7.69 -39.34
N ASN A 128 -5.70 7.19 -39.72
CA ASN A 128 -5.54 6.07 -40.64
C ASN A 128 -5.60 4.72 -39.92
N TYR A 129 -5.54 4.68 -38.59
CA TYR A 129 -5.89 3.52 -37.79
C TYR A 129 -6.72 4.02 -36.61
N SER A 130 -8.05 3.96 -36.72
CA SER A 130 -8.93 4.73 -35.84
C SER A 130 -10.34 4.17 -35.73
N LEU A 131 -11.00 4.55 -34.65
CA LEU A 131 -12.44 4.63 -34.57
C LEU A 131 -12.88 5.93 -35.26
N TRP A 132 -13.77 5.85 -36.25
CA TRP A 132 -14.19 7.00 -37.07
C TRP A 132 -15.71 7.09 -37.10
N VAL A 133 -16.26 8.29 -37.09
CA VAL A 133 -17.71 8.55 -37.10
C VAL A 133 -18.05 9.68 -38.06
N ASP A 134 -19.11 9.45 -38.84
CA ASP A 134 -19.79 10.48 -39.63
C ASP A 134 -21.23 10.67 -39.12
N LEU A 135 -21.67 11.91 -38.99
CA LEU A 135 -23.04 12.25 -38.60
C LEU A 135 -23.82 12.85 -39.78
N THR A 136 -25.11 12.53 -39.85
CA THR A 136 -26.09 13.26 -40.66
C THR A 136 -27.09 13.90 -39.72
N TYR A 137 -27.25 15.21 -39.84
CA TYR A 137 -28.19 15.99 -39.04
C TYR A 137 -29.62 15.89 -39.59
N SER A 138 -30.59 16.29 -38.79
CA SER A 138 -32.02 16.26 -39.13
C SER A 138 -32.40 17.17 -40.31
N ASP A 139 -31.59 18.19 -40.60
CA ASP A 139 -31.73 19.05 -41.78
C ASP A 139 -31.03 18.48 -43.04
N ASN A 140 -30.42 17.30 -42.94
CA ASN A 140 -29.60 16.62 -43.96
C ASN A 140 -28.25 17.31 -44.26
N THR A 141 -27.76 18.18 -43.37
CA THR A 141 -26.33 18.54 -43.36
C THR A 141 -25.51 17.46 -42.66
N HIS A 142 -24.18 17.48 -42.83
CA HIS A 142 -23.30 16.40 -42.39
C HIS A 142 -22.10 16.92 -41.62
N LEU A 143 -21.67 16.14 -40.62
CA LEU A 143 -20.36 16.26 -39.98
C LEU A 143 -19.57 15.01 -40.35
N TYR A 144 -18.41 15.20 -40.96
CA TYR A 144 -17.57 14.10 -41.45
C TYR A 144 -16.25 14.08 -40.71
N GLY A 145 -15.80 12.87 -40.37
CA GLY A 145 -14.43 12.64 -39.93
C GLY A 145 -14.09 12.96 -38.49
N GLU A 146 -15.05 12.82 -37.59
CA GLU A 146 -14.73 12.71 -36.17
C GLU A 146 -14.05 11.36 -35.95
N ALA A 147 -12.83 11.36 -35.41
CA ALA A 147 -12.07 10.13 -35.26
C ALA A 147 -11.10 10.15 -34.08
N GLN A 148 -10.98 9.00 -33.44
CA GLN A 148 -10.01 8.75 -32.39
C GLN A 148 -9.02 7.67 -32.86
N ALA A 149 -7.74 8.03 -32.88
CA ALA A 149 -6.67 7.14 -33.33
C ALA A 149 -6.30 6.12 -32.26
N PHE A 150 -6.01 4.89 -32.69
CA PHE A 150 -5.32 3.86 -31.91
C PHE A 150 -3.80 4.01 -32.07
N GLN A 151 -3.03 3.43 -31.15
CA GLN A 151 -1.56 3.40 -31.27
C GLN A 151 -1.13 2.52 -32.45
N ALA A 152 -0.17 2.99 -33.24
CA ALA A 152 0.49 2.13 -34.23
C ALA A 152 1.52 1.22 -33.54
N GLY A 153 1.88 0.10 -34.16
CA GLY A 153 2.81 -0.90 -33.65
C GLY A 153 2.14 -2.26 -33.39
N THR A 154 2.75 -3.04 -32.50
CA THR A 154 2.15 -4.28 -31.96
C THR A 154 1.72 -4.01 -30.53
N HIS A 155 0.43 -4.17 -30.24
CA HIS A 155 -0.12 -3.97 -28.90
C HIS A 155 -1.29 -4.91 -28.65
N SER A 156 -1.55 -5.19 -27.37
CA SER A 156 -2.77 -5.90 -26.96
C SER A 156 -4.00 -4.98 -27.12
N TRP A 157 -5.20 -5.46 -26.77
CA TRP A 157 -6.43 -4.67 -26.86
C TRP A 157 -6.27 -3.31 -26.16
N GLU A 158 -6.39 -2.24 -26.94
CA GLU A 158 -6.40 -0.84 -26.54
C GLU A 158 -7.83 -0.31 -26.68
N TYR A 159 -8.30 0.43 -25.68
CA TYR A 159 -9.56 1.15 -25.76
C TYR A 159 -9.30 2.58 -26.18
N VAL A 160 -10.13 3.07 -27.08
CA VAL A 160 -10.19 4.50 -27.37
C VAL A 160 -11.63 4.96 -27.32
N GLU A 161 -11.82 6.22 -26.93
CA GLU A 161 -13.13 6.85 -26.93
C GLU A 161 -13.04 8.31 -27.36
N MET A 162 -14.16 8.83 -27.83
CA MET A 162 -14.37 10.25 -28.10
C MET A 162 -15.82 10.64 -27.77
N VAL A 163 -16.02 11.89 -27.39
CA VAL A 163 -17.35 12.49 -27.25
C VAL A 163 -17.56 13.47 -28.40
N ILE A 164 -18.67 13.33 -29.11
CA ILE A 164 -19.10 14.25 -30.15
C ILE A 164 -20.27 15.07 -29.61
N ASP A 165 -20.10 16.39 -29.52
CA ASP A 165 -21.17 17.34 -29.22
C ASP A 165 -21.78 17.84 -30.55
N PRO A 166 -22.91 17.28 -31.02
CA PRO A 166 -23.46 17.66 -32.32
C PRO A 166 -24.07 19.07 -32.29
N GLU A 167 -23.75 19.88 -33.30
CA GLU A 167 -24.27 21.24 -33.47
C GLU A 167 -25.80 21.26 -33.75
N LYS A 168 -26.36 20.14 -34.24
CA LYS A 168 -27.77 19.99 -34.63
C LYS A 168 -28.30 18.60 -34.27
N PRO A 169 -29.63 18.41 -34.12
CA PRO A 169 -30.20 17.09 -33.83
C PRO A 169 -29.78 16.03 -34.85
N VAL A 170 -29.23 14.91 -34.39
CA VAL A 170 -28.66 13.86 -35.26
C VAL A 170 -29.77 12.96 -35.80
N LYS A 171 -29.83 12.84 -37.13
CA LYS A 171 -30.74 11.92 -37.82
C LYS A 171 -30.17 10.51 -37.88
N SER A 172 -28.88 10.39 -38.19
CA SER A 172 -28.19 9.11 -38.25
C SER A 172 -26.70 9.28 -38.11
N LEU A 173 -26.01 8.22 -37.70
CA LEU A 173 -24.55 8.15 -37.67
C LEU A 173 -24.04 6.88 -38.35
N THR A 174 -22.81 6.95 -38.84
CA THR A 174 -22.06 5.78 -39.29
C THR A 174 -20.78 5.69 -38.48
N ILE A 175 -20.58 4.58 -37.76
CA ILE A 175 -19.33 4.29 -37.04
C ILE A 175 -18.49 3.30 -37.84
N TYR A 176 -17.18 3.50 -37.85
CA TYR A 176 -16.21 2.68 -38.56
C TYR A 176 -15.04 2.29 -37.66
N GLY A 177 -14.56 1.04 -37.80
CA GLY A 177 -13.22 0.63 -37.40
C GLY A 177 -12.34 0.55 -38.65
N LEU A 178 -11.34 1.43 -38.76
CA LEU A 178 -10.60 1.66 -40.01
C LEU A 178 -9.11 1.37 -39.87
N LEU A 179 -8.54 0.76 -40.91
CA LEU A 179 -7.11 0.75 -41.22
C LEU A 179 -6.91 1.24 -42.66
N ARG A 180 -6.12 2.29 -42.86
CA ARG A 180 -5.88 2.96 -44.15
C ARG A 180 -4.40 3.29 -44.29
N ASP A 181 -3.85 3.09 -45.48
CA ASP A 181 -2.49 3.50 -45.87
C ASP A 181 -1.39 3.16 -44.85
N LYS A 182 -1.56 2.03 -44.14
CA LYS A 182 -0.64 1.48 -43.15
C LYS A 182 -0.59 -0.02 -43.34
N ALA A 183 0.61 -0.60 -43.46
CA ALA A 183 0.77 -2.05 -43.39
C ALA A 183 0.62 -2.53 -41.94
N GLY A 184 0.06 -3.73 -41.75
CA GLY A 184 -0.17 -4.34 -40.44
C GLY A 184 -1.54 -5.02 -40.34
N LYS A 185 -1.76 -5.76 -39.26
CA LYS A 185 -3.02 -6.44 -38.95
C LYS A 185 -3.65 -5.84 -37.70
N VAL A 186 -4.97 -5.62 -37.74
CA VAL A 186 -5.75 -5.08 -36.64
C VAL A 186 -6.96 -5.96 -36.37
N TRP A 187 -7.41 -5.99 -35.12
CA TRP A 187 -8.67 -6.59 -34.69
C TRP A 187 -9.48 -5.54 -33.96
N PHE A 188 -10.77 -5.44 -34.23
CA PHE A 188 -11.71 -4.56 -33.55
C PHE A 188 -12.72 -5.39 -32.74
N ASP A 189 -13.07 -4.90 -31.56
CA ASP A 189 -14.07 -5.52 -30.68
C ASP A 189 -14.81 -4.49 -29.82
N ASP A 190 -15.97 -4.86 -29.29
CA ASP A 190 -16.77 -4.10 -28.31
C ASP A 190 -16.92 -2.59 -28.61
N PHE A 191 -17.54 -2.26 -29.74
CA PHE A 191 -17.84 -0.86 -30.07
C PHE A 191 -19.01 -0.31 -29.27
N THR A 192 -18.98 0.96 -28.91
CA THR A 192 -20.07 1.65 -28.21
C THR A 192 -20.47 2.94 -28.90
N VAL A 193 -21.78 3.17 -28.97
CA VAL A 193 -22.38 4.48 -29.27
C VAL A 193 -23.44 4.72 -28.22
N GLU A 194 -23.26 5.72 -27.38
CA GLU A 194 -24.14 6.05 -26.27
C GLU A 194 -24.63 7.50 -26.41
N GLU A 195 -25.91 7.75 -26.18
CA GLU A 195 -26.46 9.11 -26.15
C GLU A 195 -26.51 9.65 -24.72
N PHE A 196 -25.87 10.80 -24.49
CA PHE A 196 -26.07 11.53 -23.24
C PHE A 196 -27.42 12.28 -23.24
N PRO A 197 -27.94 12.62 -22.05
CA PRO A 197 -29.11 13.51 -21.93
C PRO A 197 -28.93 14.82 -22.71
N ALA A 198 -30.05 15.38 -23.18
CA ALA A 198 -30.03 16.68 -23.86
C ALA A 198 -29.49 17.78 -22.94
N GLY A 199 -28.69 18.69 -23.51
CA GLY A 199 -28.07 19.80 -22.77
C GLY A 199 -29.11 20.74 -22.14
N LEU A 200 -28.77 21.25 -20.95
CA LEU A 200 -29.55 22.21 -20.16
C LEU A 200 -29.46 23.65 -20.65
N LEU A 201 -28.58 23.94 -21.62
CA LEU A 201 -28.47 25.24 -22.29
C LEU A 201 -29.20 25.19 -23.63
N GLY A 202 -29.96 26.24 -23.96
CA GLY A 202 -30.54 26.41 -25.29
C GLY A 202 -29.51 26.96 -26.28
N ASN A 203 -29.61 26.54 -27.55
CA ASN A 203 -28.75 27.03 -28.65
C ASN A 203 -27.24 26.93 -28.32
N ASN A 204 -26.86 25.80 -27.76
CA ASN A 204 -25.53 25.42 -27.26
C ASN A 204 -24.44 25.42 -28.36
N GLY A 205 -24.79 25.09 -29.61
CA GLY A 205 -23.90 25.23 -30.77
C GLY A 205 -23.99 26.56 -31.50
N PHE A 206 -24.68 27.57 -30.93
CA PHE A 206 -24.78 28.93 -31.49
C PHE A 206 -25.40 29.05 -32.91
N GLU A 207 -26.11 28.05 -33.40
CA GLU A 207 -26.62 28.04 -34.77
C GLU A 207 -27.84 28.94 -35.01
N THR A 208 -28.59 29.29 -33.96
CA THR A 208 -29.77 30.17 -34.06
C THR A 208 -29.39 31.62 -33.81
N VAL A 209 -29.30 32.42 -34.87
CA VAL A 209 -28.99 33.87 -34.79
C VAL A 209 -30.23 34.71 -35.06
N ALA A 210 -30.54 35.65 -34.17
CA ALA A 210 -31.59 36.66 -34.36
C ALA A 210 -31.04 38.04 -33.99
N ALA A 211 -31.24 39.04 -34.86
CA ALA A 211 -30.80 40.42 -34.62
C ALA A 211 -29.31 40.58 -34.23
N SER A 212 -28.43 39.75 -34.80
CA SER A 212 -26.98 39.71 -34.50
C SER A 212 -26.61 39.20 -33.10
N GLU A 213 -27.53 38.52 -32.42
CA GLU A 213 -27.31 37.83 -31.15
C GLU A 213 -27.72 36.35 -31.29
N PHE A 214 -27.13 35.47 -30.48
CA PHE A 214 -27.52 34.07 -30.40
C PHE A 214 -28.78 33.92 -29.54
N GLY A 215 -29.80 33.24 -30.07
CA GLY A 215 -31.06 33.05 -29.35
C GLY A 215 -30.85 32.37 -28.00
N GLY A 216 -31.34 32.96 -26.92
CA GLY A 216 -31.19 32.44 -25.54
C GLY A 216 -29.90 32.86 -24.81
N TRP A 217 -28.96 33.51 -25.50
CA TRP A 217 -27.68 33.92 -24.95
C TRP A 217 -27.55 35.45 -24.85
N GLY A 218 -27.14 35.95 -23.68
CA GLY A 218 -26.85 37.37 -23.42
C GLY A 218 -25.39 37.74 -23.67
N ALA A 219 -25.14 39.02 -23.97
CA ALA A 219 -23.78 39.56 -24.10
C ALA A 219 -23.16 39.88 -22.74
N TRP A 220 -21.93 39.41 -22.49
CA TRP A 220 -21.16 39.79 -21.30
C TRP A 220 -20.37 41.07 -21.55
N GLN A 221 -20.73 42.15 -20.84
CA GLN A 221 -20.03 43.44 -20.88
C GLN A 221 -19.90 44.03 -22.30
N ASN A 222 -18.69 44.11 -22.86
CA ASN A 222 -18.48 44.60 -24.23
C ASN A 222 -19.00 43.62 -25.30
N GLY A 223 -19.47 42.44 -24.87
CA GLY A 223 -20.22 41.49 -25.66
C GLY A 223 -19.34 40.64 -26.57
N TYR A 224 -19.93 40.26 -27.70
CA TYR A 224 -19.35 39.40 -28.72
C TYR A 224 -19.84 39.83 -30.11
N SER A 225 -19.22 39.27 -31.15
CA SER A 225 -19.70 39.35 -32.52
C SER A 225 -20.00 37.95 -33.05
N VAL A 226 -21.01 37.82 -33.91
CA VAL A 226 -21.33 36.56 -34.59
C VAL A 226 -20.36 36.35 -35.75
N ALA A 227 -19.57 35.27 -35.71
CA ALA A 227 -18.62 34.92 -36.74
C ALA A 227 -19.15 33.79 -37.63
N SER A 228 -19.89 34.18 -38.68
CA SER A 228 -20.52 33.24 -39.61
C SER A 228 -19.50 32.50 -40.46
N GLY A 229 -19.54 31.17 -40.42
CA GLY A 229 -18.63 30.30 -41.16
C GLY A 229 -17.26 30.10 -40.50
N GLU A 230 -17.04 30.68 -39.31
CA GLU A 230 -15.79 30.58 -38.56
C GLU A 230 -15.88 29.62 -37.35
N GLY A 231 -17.06 29.05 -37.09
CA GLY A 231 -17.33 28.03 -36.08
C GLY A 231 -16.79 26.65 -36.43
N ARG A 232 -16.96 25.68 -35.53
CA ARG A 232 -16.58 24.29 -35.79
C ARG A 232 -17.40 23.76 -36.97
N GLY A 233 -16.81 22.89 -37.80
CA GLY A 233 -17.48 22.41 -39.01
C GLY A 233 -17.88 23.47 -40.06
N GLY A 234 -17.46 24.75 -39.92
CA GLY A 234 -17.90 25.86 -40.77
C GLY A 234 -19.23 26.50 -40.33
N SER A 235 -19.59 26.36 -39.07
CA SER A 235 -20.81 26.86 -38.42
C SER A 235 -20.71 28.32 -37.94
N GLN A 236 -21.62 28.78 -37.07
CA GLN A 236 -21.54 30.08 -36.40
C GLN A 236 -20.69 29.96 -35.11
N ALA A 237 -19.92 30.99 -34.76
CA ALA A 237 -19.24 31.05 -33.46
C ALA A 237 -19.33 32.41 -32.78
N VAL A 238 -19.19 32.41 -31.46
CA VAL A 238 -19.06 33.61 -30.62
C VAL A 238 -17.64 34.12 -30.76
N LYS A 239 -17.43 35.29 -31.38
CA LYS A 239 -16.11 35.89 -31.56
C LYS A 239 -15.91 37.12 -30.68
N ALA A 240 -14.83 37.12 -29.90
CA ALA A 240 -14.40 38.25 -29.10
C ALA A 240 -12.99 38.71 -29.53
N VAL A 241 -12.83 40.01 -29.76
CA VAL A 241 -11.55 40.62 -30.16
C VAL A 241 -11.20 41.69 -29.13
N ASN A 242 -10.07 41.53 -28.44
CA ASN A 242 -9.54 42.54 -27.53
C ASN A 242 -8.15 43.00 -27.99
N ALA A 243 -8.11 44.09 -28.73
CA ALA A 243 -6.85 44.65 -29.24
C ALA A 243 -6.02 45.35 -28.14
N SER A 244 -6.66 45.79 -27.04
CA SER A 244 -6.03 46.65 -26.03
C SER A 244 -5.40 45.89 -24.87
N GLY A 245 -5.78 44.62 -24.67
CA GLY A 245 -5.42 43.85 -23.48
C GLY A 245 -6.23 44.20 -22.23
N SER A 246 -7.21 45.09 -22.32
CA SER A 246 -8.08 45.52 -21.22
C SER A 246 -9.56 45.47 -21.63
N GLY A 247 -10.45 45.10 -20.71
CA GLY A 247 -11.88 44.99 -20.94
C GLY A 247 -12.40 43.57 -20.95
N GLN A 248 -13.71 43.43 -20.70
CA GLN A 248 -14.40 42.16 -20.51
C GLN A 248 -15.33 41.88 -21.69
N TYR A 249 -15.25 40.67 -22.23
CA TYR A 249 -15.99 40.21 -23.42
C TYR A 249 -16.49 38.78 -23.17
N GLY A 250 -17.53 38.39 -23.91
CA GLY A 250 -18.05 37.03 -23.81
C GLY A 250 -19.55 36.94 -24.00
N VAL A 251 -20.07 35.77 -23.71
CA VAL A 251 -21.49 35.41 -23.83
C VAL A 251 -21.92 34.65 -22.57
N TYR A 252 -23.19 34.75 -22.18
CA TYR A 252 -23.73 34.04 -21.01
C TYR A 252 -25.17 33.56 -21.21
N GLN A 253 -25.56 32.52 -20.48
CA GLN A 253 -26.94 32.04 -20.40
C GLN A 253 -27.22 31.56 -18.99
N THR A 254 -28.40 31.90 -18.46
CA THR A 254 -28.88 31.41 -17.16
C THR A 254 -29.94 30.35 -17.36
N THR A 255 -29.74 29.18 -16.77
CA THR A 255 -30.71 28.09 -16.74
C THR A 255 -31.25 27.91 -15.31
N VAL A 256 -32.57 27.82 -15.19
CA VAL A 256 -33.26 27.52 -13.92
C VAL A 256 -33.46 26.01 -13.81
N LEU A 257 -32.94 25.40 -12.75
CA LEU A 257 -33.00 23.95 -12.49
C LEU A 257 -34.04 23.56 -11.43
N ASN A 258 -34.22 24.39 -10.40
CA ASN A 258 -35.16 24.16 -9.27
C ASN A 258 -35.09 22.74 -8.68
N ARG A 259 -33.88 22.24 -8.38
CA ARG A 259 -33.73 20.89 -7.85
C ARG A 259 -34.10 20.81 -6.38
N THR A 260 -34.68 19.67 -5.99
CA THR A 260 -34.97 19.33 -4.60
C THR A 260 -33.88 18.46 -3.97
N VAL A 261 -32.96 17.95 -4.78
CA VAL A 261 -31.80 17.13 -4.41
C VAL A 261 -30.53 17.72 -5.05
N THR A 262 -29.37 17.44 -4.47
CA THR A 262 -28.06 17.80 -5.02
C THR A 262 -27.71 16.88 -6.19
N ARG A 263 -27.47 17.46 -7.36
CA ARG A 263 -27.02 16.72 -8.55
C ARG A 263 -25.74 17.32 -9.10
N PRO A 264 -24.74 16.50 -9.47
CA PRO A 264 -23.57 16.99 -10.18
C PRO A 264 -23.94 17.63 -11.52
N LEU A 265 -23.17 18.63 -11.92
CA LEU A 265 -23.32 19.30 -13.22
C LEU A 265 -22.03 19.19 -14.01
N LEU A 266 -22.12 19.08 -15.33
CA LEU A 266 -20.96 19.06 -16.21
C LEU A 266 -21.09 20.15 -17.27
N LEU A 267 -20.17 21.09 -17.25
CA LEU A 267 -20.07 22.18 -18.23
C LEU A 267 -18.96 21.83 -19.22
N ARG A 268 -19.26 21.80 -20.51
CA ARG A 268 -18.30 21.58 -21.60
C ARG A 268 -18.35 22.73 -22.61
N GLY A 269 -17.29 22.92 -23.37
CA GLY A 269 -17.25 23.97 -24.37
C GLY A 269 -15.93 24.05 -25.11
N TRP A 270 -16.02 24.51 -26.35
CA TRP A 270 -14.88 24.61 -27.24
C TRP A 270 -14.45 26.05 -27.42
N SER A 271 -13.14 26.25 -27.53
CA SER A 271 -12.58 27.56 -27.87
C SER A 271 -11.37 27.46 -28.78
N LYS A 272 -11.25 28.42 -29.70
CA LYS A 272 -10.09 28.64 -30.58
C LYS A 272 -9.48 30.00 -30.26
N ALA A 273 -8.16 30.15 -30.37
CA ALA A 273 -7.48 31.39 -30.04
C ALA A 273 -6.45 31.81 -31.09
N GLU A 274 -6.32 33.12 -31.28
CA GLU A 274 -5.27 33.76 -32.06
C GLU A 274 -4.57 34.85 -31.23
N ALA A 275 -3.27 34.66 -31.02
CA ALA A 275 -2.38 35.61 -30.34
C ALA A 275 -2.86 36.07 -28.95
N VAL A 276 -3.47 35.16 -28.18
CA VAL A 276 -3.94 35.46 -26.82
C VAL A 276 -2.76 35.61 -25.85
N SER A 277 -2.65 36.75 -25.18
CA SER A 277 -1.57 37.04 -24.23
C SER A 277 -1.82 36.50 -22.82
N GLY A 278 -0.75 36.37 -22.02
CA GLY A 278 -0.82 36.01 -20.60
C GLY A 278 -0.66 34.50 -20.32
N ALA A 279 -1.02 34.09 -19.11
CA ALA A 279 -1.08 32.69 -18.69
C ALA A 279 -2.54 32.20 -18.64
N SER A 280 -2.76 30.89 -18.70
CA SER A 280 -4.08 30.28 -18.54
C SER A 280 -4.71 30.64 -17.17
N GLY A 281 -6.02 30.93 -17.14
CA GLY A 281 -6.78 31.31 -15.94
C GLY A 281 -8.19 31.81 -16.27
N ALA A 282 -8.97 32.21 -15.26
CA ALA A 282 -10.38 32.64 -15.37
C ALA A 282 -10.69 33.76 -16.39
N SER A 283 -9.65 34.47 -16.84
CA SER A 283 -9.75 35.52 -17.85
C SER A 283 -10.02 35.00 -19.26
N TYR A 284 -9.79 33.72 -19.53
CA TYR A 284 -10.13 33.07 -20.79
C TYR A 284 -10.60 31.65 -20.48
N SER A 285 -11.91 31.47 -20.29
CA SER A 285 -12.45 30.25 -19.66
C SER A 285 -13.91 30.00 -19.98
N LEU A 286 -14.36 28.77 -19.78
CA LEU A 286 -15.76 28.50 -19.41
C LEU A 286 -15.91 28.81 -17.92
N TYR A 287 -16.98 29.49 -17.55
CA TYR A 287 -17.20 30.02 -16.21
C TYR A 287 -18.66 29.80 -15.81
N ALA A 288 -18.92 29.59 -14.53
CA ALA A 288 -20.25 29.32 -14.00
C ALA A 288 -20.44 29.92 -12.60
N ASP A 289 -21.66 30.42 -12.38
CA ASP A 289 -22.15 30.89 -11.08
C ASP A 289 -23.41 30.11 -10.69
N LEU A 290 -23.47 29.63 -9.45
CA LEU A 290 -24.61 28.89 -8.91
C LEU A 290 -25.45 29.75 -7.97
N THR A 291 -26.76 29.55 -8.02
CA THR A 291 -27.71 29.98 -6.98
C THR A 291 -28.42 28.76 -6.44
N TYR A 292 -28.37 28.55 -5.14
CA TYR A 292 -29.02 27.45 -4.45
C TYR A 292 -30.47 27.75 -4.12
N THR A 293 -31.24 26.70 -3.83
CA THR A 293 -32.65 26.81 -3.40
C THR A 293 -32.85 27.58 -2.08
N ASP A 294 -31.81 27.73 -1.26
CA ASP A 294 -31.83 28.59 -0.07
C ASP A 294 -31.40 30.05 -0.35
N ASN A 295 -31.17 30.41 -1.62
CA ASN A 295 -30.65 31.69 -2.12
C ASN A 295 -29.18 31.99 -1.73
N THR A 296 -28.41 30.99 -1.28
CA THR A 296 -26.94 31.13 -1.22
C THR A 296 -26.32 30.93 -2.61
N HIS A 297 -25.06 31.36 -2.80
CA HIS A 297 -24.42 31.39 -4.11
C HIS A 297 -22.99 30.87 -4.06
N ASP A 298 -22.55 30.24 -5.14
CA ASP A 298 -21.13 29.98 -5.44
C ASP A 298 -20.77 30.72 -6.73
N TRP A 299 -19.68 31.49 -6.67
CA TRP A 299 -19.22 32.35 -7.76
C TRP A 299 -17.86 31.86 -8.25
N GLY A 300 -17.53 32.02 -9.53
CA GLY A 300 -16.15 31.81 -9.96
C GLY A 300 -15.75 30.41 -10.36
N LEU A 301 -16.70 29.48 -10.51
CA LEU A 301 -16.39 28.12 -10.94
C LEU A 301 -15.98 28.18 -12.41
N HIS A 302 -14.76 27.78 -12.76
CA HIS A 302 -14.28 27.94 -14.14
C HIS A 302 -13.28 26.87 -14.54
N VAL A 303 -13.15 26.64 -15.85
CA VAL A 303 -12.04 25.91 -16.48
C VAL A 303 -11.38 26.81 -17.53
N PRO A 304 -10.07 27.09 -17.40
CA PRO A 304 -9.41 27.99 -18.33
C PRO A 304 -8.99 27.29 -19.62
N PHE A 305 -9.02 28.02 -20.73
CA PHE A 305 -8.43 27.63 -22.01
C PHE A 305 -6.94 28.01 -22.04
N ASP A 306 -6.19 27.40 -22.94
CA ASP A 306 -4.76 27.68 -23.09
C ASP A 306 -4.57 29.04 -23.79
N THR A 307 -3.61 29.85 -23.33
CA THR A 307 -3.31 31.14 -23.96
C THR A 307 -2.30 30.97 -25.11
N GLY A 308 -2.36 31.83 -26.12
CA GLY A 308 -1.50 31.77 -27.31
C GLY A 308 -2.31 31.67 -28.60
N THR A 309 -1.76 30.98 -29.60
CA THR A 309 -2.48 30.61 -30.83
C THR A 309 -2.67 29.11 -30.85
N HIS A 310 -3.92 28.66 -30.89
CA HIS A 310 -4.27 27.25 -30.95
C HIS A 310 -5.58 27.07 -31.72
N ASP A 311 -5.73 25.90 -32.35
CA ASP A 311 -7.00 25.51 -32.96
C ASP A 311 -8.03 25.13 -31.87
N TRP A 312 -9.25 24.75 -32.26
CA TRP A 312 -10.32 24.37 -31.34
C TRP A 312 -9.86 23.39 -30.24
N GLN A 313 -9.98 23.85 -29.00
CA GLN A 313 -9.68 23.10 -27.79
C GLN A 313 -10.98 22.90 -27.02
N ASN A 314 -11.26 21.66 -26.58
CA ASN A 314 -12.34 21.39 -25.64
C ASN A 314 -11.85 21.58 -24.20
N LYS A 315 -12.70 22.13 -23.35
CA LYS A 315 -12.50 22.12 -21.90
C LYS A 315 -13.79 21.70 -21.22
N GLN A 316 -13.63 21.10 -20.05
CA GLN A 316 -14.75 20.64 -19.23
C GLN A 316 -14.56 21.06 -17.78
N LEU A 317 -15.69 21.32 -17.12
CA LEU A 317 -15.79 21.71 -15.73
C LEU A 317 -16.90 20.88 -15.08
N TYR A 318 -16.49 19.90 -14.28
CA TYR A 318 -17.40 19.13 -13.44
C TYR A 318 -17.66 19.90 -12.16
N ILE A 319 -18.92 20.08 -11.76
CA ILE A 319 -19.36 20.90 -10.64
C ILE A 319 -20.12 19.99 -9.66
N LEU A 320 -19.72 19.98 -8.39
CA LEU A 320 -20.41 19.28 -7.29
C LEU A 320 -21.12 20.28 -6.37
N PRO A 321 -22.41 20.59 -6.62
CA PRO A 321 -23.13 21.50 -5.77
C PRO A 321 -23.32 20.90 -4.38
N ILE A 322 -23.02 21.67 -3.34
CA ILE A 322 -23.15 21.23 -1.94
C ILE A 322 -24.61 21.28 -1.45
N LYS A 323 -25.51 21.89 -2.23
CA LYS A 323 -26.94 22.03 -1.96
C LYS A 323 -27.75 21.94 -3.27
N PRO A 324 -29.06 21.66 -3.21
CA PRO A 324 -29.88 21.64 -4.41
C PRO A 324 -29.86 22.99 -5.14
N VAL A 325 -29.52 22.97 -6.43
CA VAL A 325 -29.34 24.16 -7.28
C VAL A 325 -30.69 24.69 -7.76
N GLN A 326 -30.93 25.98 -7.54
CA GLN A 326 -32.07 26.71 -8.09
C GLN A 326 -31.80 27.13 -9.54
N SER A 327 -30.65 27.73 -9.80
CA SER A 327 -30.24 28.17 -11.14
C SER A 327 -28.72 28.24 -11.26
N ILE A 328 -28.24 28.15 -12.50
CA ILE A 328 -26.84 28.28 -12.87
C ILE A 328 -26.72 29.28 -14.02
N THR A 329 -25.74 30.19 -13.95
CA THR A 329 -25.37 31.06 -15.06
C THR A 329 -24.05 30.61 -15.63
N VAL A 330 -24.04 30.23 -16.90
CA VAL A 330 -22.85 29.78 -17.64
C VAL A 330 -22.36 30.90 -18.52
N TYR A 331 -21.05 31.09 -18.59
CA TYR A 331 -20.37 32.08 -19.41
C TYR A 331 -19.24 31.43 -20.22
N ALA A 332 -19.00 31.96 -21.42
CA ALA A 332 -17.71 31.83 -22.09
C ALA A 332 -17.04 33.21 -22.10
N LEU A 333 -15.94 33.34 -21.36
CA LEU A 333 -15.35 34.62 -20.97
C LEU A 333 -14.02 34.88 -21.67
N PHE A 334 -13.81 36.14 -22.06
CA PHE A 334 -12.53 36.67 -22.50
C PHE A 334 -12.30 38.08 -21.93
N ASN A 335 -11.59 38.15 -20.82
CA ASN A 335 -11.42 39.32 -19.98
C ASN A 335 -9.95 39.72 -19.85
N ASP A 336 -9.63 40.99 -20.05
CA ASP A 336 -8.33 41.58 -19.72
C ASP A 336 -7.11 40.85 -20.31
N ARG A 337 -7.29 40.28 -21.51
CA ARG A 337 -6.25 39.68 -22.35
C ARG A 337 -6.24 40.33 -23.72
N GLN A 338 -5.08 40.40 -24.37
CA GLN A 338 -4.98 40.85 -25.76
C GLN A 338 -5.11 39.63 -26.67
N GLY A 339 -5.87 39.70 -27.77
CA GLY A 339 -6.01 38.62 -28.76
C GLY A 339 -7.42 38.48 -29.32
N THR A 340 -7.64 37.41 -30.09
CA THR A 340 -8.95 37.03 -30.63
C THR A 340 -9.30 35.61 -30.19
N VAL A 341 -10.54 35.40 -29.76
CA VAL A 341 -11.05 34.07 -29.40
C VAL A 341 -12.40 33.80 -30.06
N TRP A 342 -12.66 32.51 -30.31
CA TRP A 342 -13.94 32.00 -30.76
C TRP A 342 -14.43 30.93 -29.79
N PHE A 343 -15.68 31.00 -29.37
CA PHE A 343 -16.33 29.94 -28.58
C PHE A 343 -17.42 29.26 -29.39
N ASP A 344 -17.54 27.95 -29.19
CA ASP A 344 -18.54 27.12 -29.84
C ASP A 344 -18.92 25.90 -28.97
N ASN A 345 -20.07 25.27 -29.24
CA ASN A 345 -20.57 24.07 -28.56
C ASN A 345 -20.47 24.12 -27.03
N VAL A 346 -21.00 25.18 -26.40
CA VAL A 346 -21.05 25.31 -24.94
C VAL A 346 -22.27 24.59 -24.40
N SER A 347 -22.06 23.52 -23.63
CA SER A 347 -23.11 22.66 -23.10
C SER A 347 -23.04 22.58 -21.58
N LEU A 348 -24.21 22.41 -20.96
CA LEU A 348 -24.34 22.09 -19.55
C LEU A 348 -25.20 20.84 -19.43
N GLU A 349 -24.79 19.92 -18.59
CA GLU A 349 -25.48 18.67 -18.32
C GLU A 349 -25.73 18.55 -16.82
N GLU A 350 -26.85 17.94 -16.46
CA GLU A 350 -27.06 17.43 -15.11
C GLU A 350 -26.87 15.92 -15.15
N LEU A 351 -25.92 15.46 -14.35
CA LEU A 351 -25.58 14.06 -14.26
C LEU A 351 -26.56 13.36 -13.30
N PRO A 352 -26.76 12.03 -13.43
CA PRO A 352 -27.61 11.28 -12.52
C PRO A 352 -27.23 11.54 -11.04
N ASP A 353 -28.19 11.31 -10.13
CA ASP A 353 -27.90 11.30 -8.69
C ASP A 353 -26.93 10.15 -8.40
N SER A 354 -25.65 10.43 -8.54
CA SER A 354 -24.62 9.84 -7.73
C SER A 354 -24.36 10.83 -6.61
N SER A 355 -25.28 10.91 -5.64
CA SER A 355 -24.72 10.86 -4.29
C SER A 355 -23.94 9.55 -4.27
N GLY A 356 -22.63 9.58 -4.57
CA GLY A 356 -21.83 8.38 -4.86
C GLY A 356 -22.31 7.22 -3.99
N GLU A 357 -23.08 6.31 -4.57
CA GLU A 357 -23.63 5.17 -3.85
C GLU A 357 -22.46 4.21 -3.67
N GLY A 358 -21.61 4.52 -2.69
CA GLY A 358 -20.33 3.85 -2.49
C GLY A 358 -19.22 4.81 -2.06
N ILE A 359 -19.07 6.01 -2.62
CA ILE A 359 -17.91 6.87 -2.30
C ILE A 359 -17.90 7.25 -0.82
N ALA A 360 -16.90 6.75 -0.11
CA ALA A 360 -16.66 7.01 1.30
C ALA A 360 -15.77 8.24 1.52
N MET A 361 -14.75 8.42 0.67
CA MET A 361 -13.77 9.51 0.82
C MET A 361 -13.24 9.94 -0.54
N LEU A 362 -13.18 11.26 -0.76
CA LEU A 362 -12.66 11.85 -2.00
C LEU A 362 -11.15 12.06 -1.90
N ARG A 363 -10.38 11.51 -2.84
CA ARG A 363 -8.95 11.77 -2.99
C ARG A 363 -8.69 13.25 -3.30
N ARG A 364 -7.54 13.75 -2.83
CA ARG A 364 -7.06 15.11 -3.02
C ARG A 364 -5.74 15.11 -3.75
N GLU A 365 -5.63 16.01 -4.71
CA GLU A 365 -4.36 16.34 -5.34
C GLU A 365 -3.52 17.23 -4.41
N LEU A 366 -2.24 16.88 -4.26
CA LEU A 366 -1.30 17.58 -3.39
C LEU A 366 -1.16 19.07 -3.69
N GLY A 367 -1.28 19.46 -4.97
CA GLY A 367 -1.17 20.86 -5.39
C GLY A 367 -2.17 21.80 -4.69
N THR A 368 -3.26 21.26 -4.15
CA THR A 368 -4.30 22.00 -3.45
C THR A 368 -4.20 21.95 -1.92
N SER A 369 -3.38 21.06 -1.36
CA SER A 369 -3.34 20.75 0.07
C SER A 369 -2.11 21.37 0.75
N GLY A 370 -2.28 22.53 1.37
CA GLY A 370 -1.21 23.25 2.08
C GLY A 370 -0.31 24.11 1.19
N ALA A 371 0.53 24.94 1.83
CA ALA A 371 1.42 25.88 1.14
C ALA A 371 2.76 25.22 0.75
N GLU A 372 3.24 25.52 -0.46
CA GLU A 372 4.56 25.12 -0.95
C GLU A 372 5.68 25.64 -0.04
N LYS A 373 6.64 24.76 0.26
CA LYS A 373 7.79 25.04 1.13
C LYS A 373 9.10 25.12 0.36
N LEU A 374 9.20 24.46 -0.80
CA LEU A 374 10.39 24.56 -1.64
C LEU A 374 10.45 25.92 -2.34
N ALA A 375 11.66 26.47 -2.40
CA ALA A 375 11.97 27.57 -3.30
C ALA A 375 12.40 27.01 -4.66
N ASN A 376 11.84 27.54 -5.75
CA ASN A 376 12.24 27.21 -7.12
C ASN A 376 12.15 25.69 -7.42
N GLY A 377 11.04 25.05 -7.02
CA GLY A 377 10.80 23.62 -7.23
C GLY A 377 10.64 23.21 -8.70
N SER A 378 10.22 24.14 -9.56
CA SER A 378 10.18 23.99 -11.02
C SER A 378 11.54 24.11 -11.70
N LEU A 379 12.61 24.33 -10.93
CA LEU A 379 14.01 24.42 -11.38
C LEU A 379 14.27 25.45 -12.51
N THR A 380 13.39 26.43 -12.66
CA THR A 380 13.47 27.42 -13.75
C THR A 380 14.50 28.51 -13.47
N ASP A 381 14.74 28.89 -12.21
CA ASP A 381 15.68 29.95 -11.87
C ASP A 381 17.11 29.41 -11.70
N VAL A 382 18.08 30.02 -12.39
CA VAL A 382 19.49 29.60 -12.39
C VAL A 382 20.43 30.71 -11.93
N ALA A 383 21.47 30.31 -11.21
CA ALA A 383 22.57 31.16 -10.77
C ALA A 383 23.89 30.61 -11.32
N GLY A 384 24.21 30.94 -12.58
CA GLY A 384 25.38 30.38 -13.26
C GLY A 384 25.13 28.94 -13.71
N SER A 385 25.89 27.98 -13.17
CA SER A 385 25.77 26.54 -13.49
C SER A 385 24.96 25.75 -12.46
N THR A 386 24.27 26.42 -11.54
CA THR A 386 23.43 25.79 -10.51
C THR A 386 22.01 26.32 -10.56
N ILE A 387 21.06 25.52 -10.09
CA ILE A 387 19.68 25.94 -9.82
C ILE A 387 19.69 26.82 -8.56
N SER A 388 19.07 28.00 -8.64
CA SER A 388 19.03 28.95 -7.52
C SER A 388 18.32 28.32 -6.32
N GLY A 389 18.98 28.32 -5.15
CA GLY A 389 18.44 27.77 -3.90
C GLY A 389 18.63 26.25 -3.71
N TRP A 390 19.27 25.55 -4.65
CA TRP A 390 19.50 24.11 -4.57
C TRP A 390 20.99 23.77 -4.53
N GLY A 391 21.35 22.80 -3.68
CA GLY A 391 22.68 22.21 -3.57
C GLY A 391 22.87 20.97 -4.45
N SER A 392 24.09 20.47 -4.51
CA SER A 392 24.48 19.26 -5.25
C SER A 392 25.00 18.17 -4.31
N PHE A 393 24.64 16.92 -4.58
CA PHE A 393 25.16 15.73 -3.89
C PHE A 393 26.07 14.93 -4.84
N GLY A 394 27.17 14.37 -4.30
CA GLY A 394 28.15 13.60 -5.08
C GLY A 394 28.71 14.38 -6.28
N ASN A 395 28.66 13.78 -7.47
CA ASN A 395 29.07 14.38 -8.73
C ASN A 395 28.13 15.52 -9.19
N GLY A 396 27.01 15.74 -8.49
CA GLY A 396 26.03 16.79 -8.79
C GLY A 396 25.17 16.49 -10.01
N TYR A 397 24.72 17.56 -10.67
CA TYR A 397 23.80 17.52 -11.81
C TYR A 397 24.26 18.48 -12.92
N THR A 398 23.77 18.26 -14.13
CA THR A 398 23.87 19.22 -15.25
C THR A 398 22.50 19.84 -15.53
N ILE A 399 22.47 21.07 -16.01
CA ILE A 399 21.23 21.78 -16.34
C ILE A 399 20.97 21.62 -17.84
N GLU A 400 19.78 21.13 -18.21
CA GLU A 400 19.35 21.05 -19.60
C GLU A 400 18.17 22.00 -19.83
N GLY A 401 18.33 22.94 -20.76
CA GLY A 401 17.38 24.04 -20.99
C GLY A 401 16.00 23.61 -21.54
N SER A 402 15.93 22.43 -22.16
CA SER A 402 14.69 21.79 -22.61
C SER A 402 14.55 20.37 -22.04
N GLY A 403 15.29 20.09 -20.95
CA GLY A 403 15.35 18.77 -20.34
C GLY A 403 14.24 18.51 -19.33
N GLY A 404 13.49 19.55 -18.93
CA GLY A 404 12.40 19.53 -17.96
C GLY A 404 11.05 19.17 -18.55
N ARG A 405 10.07 19.01 -17.67
CA ARG A 405 8.71 18.61 -18.01
C ARG A 405 8.02 19.75 -18.76
N ASN A 406 7.34 19.45 -19.86
CA ASN A 406 6.77 20.44 -20.78
C ASN A 406 7.82 21.28 -21.56
N GLY A 407 9.04 20.77 -21.70
CA GLY A 407 10.10 21.43 -22.47
C GLY A 407 10.78 22.58 -21.73
N THR A 408 10.59 22.68 -20.42
CA THR A 408 11.25 23.62 -19.52
C THR A 408 12.70 23.18 -19.23
N ARG A 409 13.34 23.91 -18.31
CA ARG A 409 14.63 23.54 -17.76
C ARG A 409 14.45 22.43 -16.73
N GLY A 410 15.26 21.38 -16.81
CA GLY A 410 15.35 20.33 -15.80
C GLY A 410 16.81 20.02 -15.45
N VAL A 411 17.02 19.11 -14.51
CA VAL A 411 18.37 18.67 -14.13
C VAL A 411 18.61 17.24 -14.56
N LYS A 412 19.77 16.97 -15.16
CA LYS A 412 20.17 15.66 -15.67
C LYS A 412 21.33 15.09 -14.84
N MET A 413 21.31 13.78 -14.66
CA MET A 413 22.42 12.99 -14.12
C MET A 413 22.69 11.84 -15.09
N ALA A 414 23.98 11.51 -15.31
CA ALA A 414 24.38 10.45 -16.22
C ALA A 414 25.56 9.69 -15.62
N HIS A 415 25.38 8.38 -15.44
CA HIS A 415 26.37 7.48 -14.85
C HIS A 415 26.78 6.40 -15.83
N SER A 416 28.09 6.19 -15.97
CA SER A 416 28.67 5.06 -16.71
C SER A 416 29.29 4.01 -15.79
N SER A 417 29.34 4.27 -14.48
CA SER A 417 29.88 3.37 -13.46
C SER A 417 28.85 3.18 -12.35
N GLU A 418 28.71 1.94 -11.88
CA GLU A 418 27.82 1.55 -10.77
C GLU A 418 28.22 2.21 -9.42
N THR A 419 29.46 2.73 -9.33
CA THR A 419 29.96 3.43 -8.14
C THR A 419 29.66 4.92 -8.11
N ASP A 420 29.13 5.47 -9.20
CA ASP A 420 28.85 6.89 -9.28
C ASP A 420 27.67 7.26 -8.36
N ALA A 421 27.72 8.48 -7.82
CA ALA A 421 26.65 9.01 -6.98
C ALA A 421 26.43 10.49 -7.32
N SER A 422 25.18 10.86 -7.60
CA SER A 422 24.75 12.19 -8.01
C SER A 422 23.44 12.57 -7.33
N GLY A 423 23.21 13.86 -7.15
CA GLY A 423 21.93 14.34 -6.67
C GLY A 423 21.81 15.86 -6.70
N ILE A 424 20.57 16.33 -6.61
CA ILE A 424 20.20 17.72 -6.34
C ILE A 424 19.43 17.74 -5.02
N TYR A 425 19.60 18.77 -4.18
CA TYR A 425 18.87 18.84 -2.91
C TYR A 425 18.58 20.25 -2.42
N GLN A 426 17.55 20.39 -1.59
CA GLN A 426 17.25 21.60 -0.83
C GLN A 426 16.89 21.23 0.60
N THR A 427 17.42 21.98 1.57
CA THR A 427 17.07 21.86 2.99
C THR A 427 16.07 22.94 3.36
N ILE A 428 14.98 22.53 4.00
CA ILE A 428 13.86 23.39 4.40
C ILE A 428 13.70 23.33 5.91
N HIS A 429 13.47 24.50 6.53
CA HIS A 429 13.14 24.63 7.94
C HIS A 429 11.62 24.64 8.12
N LEU A 430 11.07 23.59 8.72
CA LEU A 430 9.64 23.50 9.03
C LEU A 430 9.32 24.09 10.41
N ASN A 431 10.22 23.92 11.39
CA ASN A 431 10.06 24.41 12.77
C ASN A 431 8.69 24.06 13.37
N GLN A 432 8.25 22.81 13.22
CA GLN A 432 6.96 22.37 13.70
C GLN A 432 6.89 22.44 15.23
N ALA A 433 5.77 22.94 15.75
CA ALA A 433 5.45 22.89 17.18
C ALA A 433 4.80 21.54 17.59
N SER A 434 4.14 20.89 16.64
CA SER A 434 3.53 19.57 16.75
C SER A 434 3.78 18.80 15.45
N PRO A 435 3.88 17.46 15.47
CA PRO A 435 4.04 16.69 14.23
C PRO A 435 2.88 16.97 13.26
N LYS A 436 3.18 17.08 11.96
CA LYS A 436 2.18 17.23 10.90
C LYS A 436 2.58 16.41 9.68
N LEU A 437 1.59 15.92 8.93
CA LEU A 437 1.81 15.24 7.66
C LEU A 437 2.65 16.12 6.71
N ILE A 438 3.75 15.55 6.23
CA ILE A 438 4.60 16.16 5.20
C ILE A 438 4.40 15.37 3.93
N ALA A 439 4.06 16.06 2.85
CA ALA A 439 4.01 15.48 1.53
C ALA A 439 5.17 16.00 0.69
N VAL A 440 5.87 15.07 0.04
CA VAL A 440 6.97 15.35 -0.89
C VAL A 440 6.60 14.77 -2.24
N SER A 441 6.76 15.54 -3.31
CA SER A 441 6.56 15.00 -4.65
C SER A 441 7.56 15.54 -5.66
N GLY A 442 7.64 14.89 -6.81
CA GLY A 442 8.53 15.28 -7.88
C GLY A 442 8.37 14.38 -9.10
N TRP A 443 8.97 14.81 -10.20
CA TRP A 443 8.93 14.09 -11.46
C TRP A 443 10.31 13.61 -11.86
N SER A 444 10.37 12.43 -12.47
CA SER A 444 11.59 11.94 -13.10
C SER A 444 11.32 11.18 -14.39
N LYS A 445 12.20 11.33 -15.37
CA LYS A 445 12.27 10.49 -16.57
C LYS A 445 13.63 9.80 -16.64
N SER A 446 13.72 8.68 -17.35
CA SER A 446 14.96 7.90 -17.42
C SER A 446 15.23 7.32 -18.81
N LEU A 447 16.51 7.06 -19.06
CA LEU A 447 17.00 6.36 -20.24
C LEU A 447 18.02 5.30 -19.83
N ASN A 448 17.68 4.04 -20.09
CA ASN A 448 18.52 2.85 -19.86
C ASN A 448 19.07 2.75 -18.43
N VAL A 449 18.24 3.06 -17.43
CA VAL A 449 18.63 2.90 -16.03
C VAL A 449 18.76 1.41 -15.69
N SER A 450 19.93 0.98 -15.22
CA SER A 450 20.19 -0.41 -14.80
C SER A 450 19.70 -0.70 -13.38
N GLY A 451 19.63 -1.99 -13.01
CA GLY A 451 19.35 -2.42 -11.64
C GLY A 451 17.86 -2.56 -11.31
N ASP A 452 17.58 -2.85 -10.05
CA ASP A 452 16.24 -3.06 -9.50
C ASP A 452 15.63 -1.76 -8.97
N VAL A 453 14.33 -1.77 -8.66
CA VAL A 453 13.69 -0.64 -7.99
C VAL A 453 14.19 -0.56 -6.55
N ASP A 454 14.92 0.50 -6.22
CA ASP A 454 15.44 0.74 -4.87
C ASP A 454 15.60 2.24 -4.57
N ARG A 455 16.20 2.56 -3.42
CA ARG A 455 16.41 3.95 -2.95
C ARG A 455 17.43 4.76 -3.78
N GLY A 456 18.21 4.11 -4.62
CA GLY A 456 19.30 4.65 -5.42
C GLY A 456 18.83 5.55 -6.55
N TYR A 457 17.63 5.33 -7.09
CA TYR A 457 16.96 6.21 -8.04
C TYR A 457 15.59 6.64 -7.50
N SER A 458 15.56 7.75 -6.73
CA SER A 458 14.38 8.11 -5.94
C SER A 458 14.23 9.61 -5.68
N LEU A 459 13.02 10.01 -5.28
CA LEU A 459 12.86 11.13 -4.36
C LEU A 459 13.30 10.65 -2.98
N TYR A 460 14.16 11.41 -2.33
CA TYR A 460 14.78 11.01 -1.08
C TYR A 460 14.67 12.14 -0.06
N MET A 461 14.38 11.81 1.20
CA MET A 461 14.21 12.76 2.28
C MET A 461 14.92 12.30 3.56
N ASP A 462 15.70 13.21 4.13
CA ASP A 462 16.23 13.10 5.48
C ASP A 462 15.49 14.07 6.41
N VAL A 463 15.11 13.59 7.59
CA VAL A 463 14.27 14.30 8.56
C VAL A 463 15.06 14.51 9.85
N PHE A 464 15.01 15.73 10.37
CA PHE A 464 15.61 16.08 11.65
C PHE A 464 14.53 16.66 12.57
N PHE A 465 14.37 16.07 13.75
CA PHE A 465 13.33 16.43 14.70
C PHE A 465 13.78 17.53 15.66
N ALA A 466 12.80 18.22 16.27
CA ALA A 466 13.04 19.31 17.21
C ALA A 466 13.76 18.85 18.50
N ASP A 467 13.74 17.55 18.84
CA ASP A 467 14.43 16.97 19.99
C ASP A 467 15.91 16.60 19.71
N GLY A 468 16.38 16.83 18.48
CA GLY A 468 17.75 16.51 18.04
C GLY A 468 17.93 15.09 17.47
N THR A 469 16.88 14.25 17.49
CA THR A 469 16.91 12.96 16.80
C THR A 469 16.67 13.12 15.29
N SER A 470 17.01 12.10 14.49
CA SER A 470 16.87 12.13 13.04
C SER A 470 16.37 10.81 12.48
N GLN A 471 15.69 10.89 11.34
CA GLN A 471 15.27 9.74 10.55
C GLN A 471 15.73 9.96 9.11
N PHE A 472 16.57 9.06 8.62
CA PHE A 472 17.18 9.16 7.30
C PHE A 472 16.45 8.28 6.28
N ALA A 473 16.70 8.53 5.00
CA ALA A 473 16.32 7.65 3.90
C ALA A 473 14.83 7.34 3.78
N GLN A 474 13.98 8.37 3.92
CA GLN A 474 12.58 8.25 3.52
C GLN A 474 12.50 8.45 2.00
N THR A 475 12.02 7.47 1.25
CA THR A 475 12.15 7.48 -0.22
C THR A 475 10.87 7.13 -0.95
N ALA A 476 10.68 7.75 -2.12
CA ALA A 476 9.75 7.30 -3.16
C ALA A 476 10.55 6.96 -4.43
N PRO A 477 10.80 5.67 -4.70
CA PRO A 477 11.64 5.24 -5.82
C PRO A 477 10.93 5.39 -7.17
N PHE A 478 11.70 5.55 -8.23
CA PHE A 478 11.24 5.51 -9.62
C PHE A 478 11.47 4.14 -10.23
N SER A 479 10.75 3.82 -11.32
CA SER A 479 11.00 2.58 -12.06
C SER A 479 12.37 2.63 -12.74
N THR A 480 13.11 1.52 -12.76
CA THR A 480 14.34 1.42 -13.57
C THR A 480 14.00 1.16 -15.05
N GLY A 481 15.00 1.15 -15.93
CA GLY A 481 14.83 1.03 -17.37
C GLY A 481 14.72 2.37 -18.10
N THR A 482 13.90 2.42 -19.14
CA THR A 482 13.62 3.64 -19.92
C THR A 482 12.15 3.98 -19.79
N HIS A 483 11.84 5.17 -19.29
CA HIS A 483 10.46 5.65 -19.17
C HIS A 483 10.40 7.17 -19.36
N ASP A 484 9.26 7.65 -19.85
CA ASP A 484 8.94 9.08 -19.83
C ASP A 484 8.64 9.56 -18.40
N TRP A 485 8.34 10.85 -18.22
CA TRP A 485 8.07 11.46 -16.92
C TRP A 485 7.09 10.65 -16.05
N GLN A 486 7.61 10.13 -14.94
CA GLN A 486 6.84 9.51 -13.85
C GLN A 486 6.69 10.51 -12.70
N TYR A 487 5.50 10.56 -12.12
CA TYR A 487 5.25 11.25 -10.86
C TYR A 487 5.52 10.33 -9.69
N ARG A 488 6.16 10.85 -8.64
CA ARG A 488 6.22 10.18 -7.35
C ARG A 488 5.83 11.14 -6.24
N GLU A 489 5.17 10.59 -5.25
CA GLU A 489 4.80 11.25 -4.01
C GLU A 489 5.14 10.37 -2.81
N LEU A 490 5.49 11.00 -1.71
CA LEU A 490 5.79 10.40 -0.42
C LEU A 490 4.99 11.15 0.65
N TYR A 491 4.15 10.43 1.37
CA TYR A 491 3.44 10.91 2.55
C TYR A 491 4.20 10.46 3.79
N TYR A 492 4.82 11.41 4.50
CA TYR A 492 5.56 11.14 5.71
C TYR A 492 4.78 11.60 6.93
N LEU A 493 4.48 10.65 7.81
CA LEU A 493 3.76 10.84 9.08
C LEU A 493 4.77 10.92 10.24
N PRO A 494 5.28 12.11 10.57
CA PRO A 494 6.25 12.24 11.64
C PRO A 494 5.64 11.87 13.01
N GLN A 495 6.37 11.09 13.78
CA GLN A 495 6.02 10.78 15.17
C GLN A 495 6.42 11.90 16.15
N LYS A 496 7.22 12.86 15.69
CA LYS A 496 7.77 13.97 16.48
C LYS A 496 7.76 15.26 15.66
N PRO A 497 7.68 16.45 16.30
CA PRO A 497 7.74 17.71 15.56
C PRO A 497 9.03 17.81 14.74
N VAL A 498 8.90 18.11 13.45
CA VAL A 498 10.03 18.22 12.51
C VAL A 498 10.64 19.62 12.55
N GLN A 499 11.96 19.68 12.74
CA GLN A 499 12.74 20.92 12.74
C GLN A 499 13.16 21.29 11.31
N THR A 500 13.80 20.36 10.61
CA THR A 500 14.27 20.52 9.23
C THR A 500 14.08 19.24 8.44
N ILE A 501 13.87 19.38 7.13
CA ILE A 501 13.98 18.28 6.17
C ILE A 501 14.99 18.65 5.08
N SER A 502 15.67 17.65 4.54
CA SER A 502 16.45 17.78 3.30
C SER A 502 15.81 16.87 2.26
N VAL A 503 15.37 17.44 1.13
CA VAL A 503 14.75 16.70 0.03
C VAL A 503 15.69 16.67 -1.16
N TYR A 504 15.79 15.51 -1.79
CA TYR A 504 16.74 15.18 -2.85
C TYR A 504 16.02 14.56 -4.05
N GLY A 505 16.51 14.84 -5.26
CA GLY A 505 16.48 13.88 -6.36
C GLY A 505 17.82 13.15 -6.39
N ILE A 506 17.81 11.82 -6.20
CA ILE A 506 19.04 11.04 -6.02
C ILE A 506 19.21 9.98 -7.12
N PHE A 507 20.46 9.79 -7.56
CA PHE A 507 20.87 8.76 -8.51
C PHE A 507 22.22 8.17 -8.05
N ARG A 508 22.26 6.92 -7.57
CA ARG A 508 23.44 6.26 -6.97
C ARG A 508 23.24 4.73 -6.79
N ASP A 509 24.01 4.11 -5.89
CA ASP A 509 23.79 2.75 -5.33
C ASP A 509 23.78 1.62 -6.37
N GLY A 510 24.58 1.72 -7.43
CA GLY A 510 24.71 0.65 -8.44
C GLY A 510 24.01 0.95 -9.76
N HIS A 511 23.27 2.06 -9.87
CA HIS A 511 22.62 2.43 -11.12
C HIS A 511 23.58 3.06 -12.13
N THR A 512 23.42 2.69 -13.39
CA THR A 512 23.99 3.35 -14.58
C THR A 512 22.87 3.83 -15.48
N GLY A 513 23.15 4.71 -16.44
CA GLY A 513 22.15 5.29 -17.34
C GLY A 513 21.99 6.79 -17.16
N GLU A 514 20.89 7.35 -17.66
CA GLU A 514 20.60 8.78 -17.56
C GLU A 514 19.23 9.01 -16.91
N VAL A 515 19.16 10.00 -16.01
CA VAL A 515 17.92 10.42 -15.35
C VAL A 515 17.78 11.92 -15.37
N TRP A 516 16.54 12.39 -15.40
CA TRP A 516 16.21 13.80 -15.30
C TRP A 516 15.17 14.00 -14.21
N PHE A 517 15.37 15.01 -13.36
CA PHE A 517 14.40 15.40 -12.36
C PHE A 517 13.84 16.80 -12.64
N ASP A 518 12.58 17.00 -12.27
CA ASP A 518 11.88 18.28 -12.35
C ASP A 518 10.69 18.37 -11.39
N ASP A 519 10.10 19.56 -11.26
CA ASP A 519 8.82 19.84 -10.58
C ASP A 519 8.73 19.27 -9.15
N PHE A 520 9.73 19.56 -8.31
CA PHE A 520 9.73 19.18 -6.90
C PHE A 520 8.73 20.00 -6.08
N SER A 521 8.05 19.36 -5.13
CA SER A 521 7.14 20.01 -4.17
C SER A 521 7.33 19.44 -2.76
N VAL A 522 7.26 20.30 -1.75
CA VAL A 522 7.12 19.92 -0.33
C VAL A 522 6.01 20.73 0.29
N ARG A 523 5.04 20.05 0.91
CA ARG A 523 3.91 20.70 1.59
C ARG A 523 3.72 20.14 2.99
N GLU A 524 3.35 21.02 3.91
CA GLU A 524 2.75 20.62 5.17
C GLU A 524 1.23 20.59 4.98
N VAL A 525 0.62 19.42 5.09
CA VAL A 525 -0.83 19.27 4.93
C VAL A 525 -1.51 19.72 6.21
N ASN A 526 -2.41 20.69 6.11
CA ASN A 526 -3.07 21.34 7.24
C ASN A 526 -4.52 21.78 6.95
N ASP A 527 -5.07 21.38 5.82
CA ASP A 527 -6.51 21.39 5.60
C ASP A 527 -7.12 20.20 6.36
N GLY A 528 -8.42 20.21 6.69
CA GLY A 528 -9.07 19.15 7.47
C GLY A 528 -9.20 17.80 6.74
N SER A 529 -8.24 17.45 5.88
CA SER A 529 -8.12 16.17 5.19
C SER A 529 -7.68 15.05 6.13
N ALA A 530 -7.74 13.81 5.64
CA ALA A 530 -7.19 12.62 6.28
C ALA A 530 -6.15 11.97 5.36
N TYR A 531 -5.16 11.29 5.91
CA TYR A 531 -4.34 10.35 5.14
C TYR A 531 -4.95 8.94 5.25
N PHE A 532 -5.24 8.30 4.12
CA PHE A 532 -5.91 7.00 4.04
C PHE A 532 -5.48 6.27 2.76
N GLU A 533 -5.04 5.01 2.87
CA GLU A 533 -4.55 4.16 1.76
C GLU A 533 -3.66 4.87 0.74
N ASP A 534 -2.56 5.45 1.25
CA ASP A 534 -1.54 6.17 0.50
C ASP A 534 -2.05 7.40 -0.28
N ALA A 535 -3.18 7.96 0.15
CA ALA A 535 -3.74 9.17 -0.42
C ALA A 535 -4.14 10.16 0.67
N VAL A 536 -4.06 11.46 0.36
CA VAL A 536 -4.80 12.48 1.12
C VAL A 536 -6.24 12.45 0.64
N VAL A 537 -7.18 12.31 1.56
CA VAL A 537 -8.60 12.17 1.28
C VAL A 537 -9.44 13.14 2.10
N THR A 538 -10.67 13.37 1.67
CA THR A 538 -11.70 14.06 2.43
C THR A 538 -12.84 13.09 2.70
N PRO A 539 -13.03 12.65 3.95
CA PRO A 539 -14.17 11.83 4.32
C PRO A 539 -15.50 12.50 3.99
N LEU A 540 -16.45 11.73 3.44
CA LEU A 540 -17.81 12.16 3.16
C LEU A 540 -18.75 11.75 4.30
N PRO A 541 -19.90 12.42 4.48
CA PRO A 541 -20.93 11.96 5.41
C PRO A 541 -21.35 10.52 5.07
N TRP A 542 -21.18 9.61 6.03
CA TRP A 542 -21.46 8.19 5.83
C TRP A 542 -22.75 7.73 6.48
N SER A 543 -23.50 6.88 5.80
CA SER A 543 -24.61 6.13 6.39
C SER A 543 -24.38 4.64 6.17
N ALA A 544 -24.47 3.85 7.25
CA ALA A 544 -24.35 2.40 7.17
C ALA A 544 -25.54 1.72 6.48
N GLY A 545 -26.58 2.47 6.11
CA GLY A 545 -27.82 1.93 5.56
C GLY A 545 -28.68 1.22 6.61
N ALA A 546 -29.63 0.38 6.17
CA ALA A 546 -30.46 -0.36 7.11
C ALA A 546 -29.64 -1.47 7.80
N ALA A 547 -29.89 -1.68 9.09
CA ALA A 547 -29.30 -2.80 9.81
C ALA A 547 -29.71 -4.13 9.17
N PHE A 548 -28.73 -4.96 8.85
CA PHE A 548 -28.88 -6.22 8.15
C PHE A 548 -28.84 -7.42 9.12
N THR A 549 -27.78 -7.53 9.93
CA THR A 549 -27.59 -8.63 10.89
C THR A 549 -26.79 -8.16 12.10
N THR A 550 -27.00 -8.81 13.25
CA THR A 550 -26.27 -8.54 14.49
C THR A 550 -25.57 -9.81 14.96
N LEU A 551 -24.25 -9.73 15.08
CA LEU A 551 -23.38 -10.75 15.63
C LEU A 551 -23.13 -10.42 17.09
N GLN A 552 -23.22 -11.41 17.99
CA GLN A 552 -23.05 -11.19 19.42
C GLN A 552 -22.25 -12.32 20.07
N THR A 553 -21.13 -11.97 20.68
CA THR A 553 -20.24 -12.90 21.38
C THR A 553 -20.65 -13.07 22.85
N GLN A 554 -20.11 -14.10 23.50
CA GLN A 554 -20.36 -14.37 24.92
C GLN A 554 -19.71 -13.33 25.85
N ASN A 555 -18.59 -12.74 25.42
CA ASN A 555 -17.88 -11.69 26.17
C ASN A 555 -18.43 -10.27 25.94
N GLY A 556 -19.60 -10.13 25.30
CA GLY A 556 -20.32 -8.86 25.22
C GLY A 556 -19.96 -7.96 24.04
N LEU A 557 -19.15 -8.43 23.08
CA LEU A 557 -19.01 -7.76 21.79
C LEU A 557 -20.28 -7.98 20.97
N GLN A 558 -20.86 -6.89 20.47
CA GLN A 558 -21.98 -6.91 19.54
C GLN A 558 -21.64 -6.06 18.32
N LEU A 559 -21.68 -6.66 17.13
CA LEU A 559 -21.43 -6.00 15.85
C LEU A 559 -22.66 -6.11 14.98
N THR A 560 -23.26 -4.97 14.61
CA THR A 560 -24.39 -4.92 13.69
C THR A 560 -23.91 -4.43 12.34
N LEU A 561 -23.99 -5.29 11.33
CA LEU A 561 -23.72 -4.95 9.94
C LEU A 561 -24.94 -4.25 9.34
N GLY A 562 -24.71 -3.20 8.56
CA GLY A 562 -25.70 -2.50 7.76
C GLY A 562 -25.65 -2.88 6.28
N ASP A 563 -26.34 -2.12 5.43
CA ASP A 563 -26.29 -2.28 3.98
C ASP A 563 -24.96 -1.81 3.37
N ARG A 564 -24.24 -0.88 4.01
CA ARG A 564 -22.98 -0.34 3.47
C ARG A 564 -21.85 -0.23 4.50
N GLY A 565 -22.09 -0.57 5.77
CA GLY A 565 -21.08 -0.39 6.81
C GLY A 565 -21.49 -0.95 8.16
N ILE A 566 -20.93 -0.39 9.24
CA ILE A 566 -21.26 -0.80 10.61
C ILE A 566 -22.38 0.07 11.16
N ALA A 567 -23.55 -0.53 11.40
CA ALA A 567 -24.71 0.16 11.93
C ALA A 567 -24.66 0.34 13.46
N SER A 568 -23.97 -0.56 14.17
CA SER A 568 -23.72 -0.46 15.63
C SER A 568 -22.55 -1.37 16.03
N LEU A 569 -21.76 -0.93 17.01
CA LEU A 569 -20.65 -1.65 17.61
C LEU A 569 -20.70 -1.43 19.12
N LYS A 570 -20.89 -2.49 19.91
CA LYS A 570 -20.95 -2.41 21.37
C LYS A 570 -19.97 -3.33 22.06
N LEU A 571 -19.45 -2.86 23.18
CA LEU A 571 -18.83 -3.69 24.21
C LEU A 571 -19.67 -3.58 25.49
N GLY A 572 -20.32 -4.69 25.86
CA GLY A 572 -21.32 -4.71 26.92
C GLY A 572 -22.52 -3.83 26.56
N SER A 573 -22.79 -2.81 27.37
CA SER A 573 -23.86 -1.82 27.13
C SER A 573 -23.39 -0.56 26.39
N THR A 574 -22.09 -0.40 26.17
CA THR A 574 -21.50 0.83 25.63
C THR A 574 -21.50 0.80 24.11
N GLU A 575 -22.12 1.79 23.47
CA GLU A 575 -22.02 2.02 22.03
C GLU A 575 -20.70 2.72 21.71
N LEU A 576 -19.93 2.13 20.81
CA LEU A 576 -18.64 2.63 20.34
C LEU A 576 -18.72 3.19 18.92
N ALA A 577 -19.74 2.83 18.13
CA ALA A 577 -19.86 3.29 16.76
C ALA A 577 -20.09 4.81 16.67
N ALA A 578 -19.13 5.54 16.11
CA ALA A 578 -19.24 6.96 15.83
C ALA A 578 -20.13 7.20 14.59
N PRO A 579 -21.20 8.00 14.68
CA PRO A 579 -22.10 8.24 13.56
C PRO A 579 -21.42 9.07 12.46
N GLY A 580 -21.76 8.79 11.20
CA GLY A 580 -21.25 9.54 10.06
C GLY A 580 -19.84 9.15 9.60
N VAL A 581 -19.20 8.19 10.26
CA VAL A 581 -17.86 7.70 9.94
C VAL A 581 -17.94 6.53 8.95
N PRO A 582 -17.20 6.58 7.82
CA PRO A 582 -17.06 5.43 6.91
C PRO A 582 -16.68 4.15 7.66
N SER A 583 -17.26 3.01 7.30
CA SER A 583 -17.04 1.77 8.06
C SER A 583 -17.46 0.53 7.26
N GLY A 584 -17.12 -0.65 7.76
CA GLY A 584 -17.29 -1.91 7.03
C GLY A 584 -16.18 -2.09 6.00
N PHE A 585 -16.49 -2.75 4.89
CA PHE A 585 -15.53 -2.89 3.78
C PHE A 585 -15.44 -1.59 2.98
N LEU A 586 -14.21 -1.10 2.83
CA LEU A 586 -13.80 0.04 2.01
C LEU A 586 -12.74 -0.42 1.02
N VAL A 587 -12.63 0.21 -0.14
CA VAL A 587 -11.74 -0.21 -1.21
C VAL A 587 -11.26 0.97 -2.04
N ARG A 588 -10.01 0.86 -2.51
CA ARG A 588 -9.41 1.77 -3.47
C ARG A 588 -8.69 0.97 -4.55
N ASP A 589 -8.96 1.29 -5.82
CA ASP A 589 -8.10 0.89 -6.93
C ASP A 589 -6.90 1.84 -6.98
N TYR A 590 -5.74 1.32 -6.59
CA TYR A 590 -4.48 2.06 -6.53
C TYR A 590 -3.92 2.31 -7.93
N ALA A 591 -4.07 1.36 -8.86
CA ALA A 591 -3.59 1.51 -10.22
C ALA A 591 -4.35 2.63 -10.95
N GLY A 592 -5.69 2.58 -10.84
CA GLY A 592 -6.62 3.55 -11.41
C GLY A 592 -6.69 4.88 -10.67
N ASP A 593 -5.92 5.05 -9.59
CA ASP A 593 -5.83 6.27 -8.79
C ASP A 593 -7.20 6.80 -8.29
N SER A 594 -8.06 5.86 -7.89
CA SER A 594 -9.44 6.12 -7.54
C SER A 594 -9.62 6.81 -6.18
N ASP A 595 -10.85 7.33 -5.96
CA ASP A 595 -11.39 7.65 -4.64
C ASP A 595 -11.54 6.38 -3.76
N VAL A 596 -11.96 6.55 -2.50
CA VAL A 596 -12.26 5.42 -1.61
C VAL A 596 -13.75 5.13 -1.66
N TYR A 597 -14.11 3.89 -1.96
CA TYR A 597 -15.49 3.40 -2.05
C TYR A 597 -15.77 2.42 -0.90
N GLY A 598 -17.02 2.30 -0.47
CA GLY A 598 -17.50 1.17 0.32
C GLY A 598 -18.39 0.27 -0.53
N PHE A 599 -18.66 -0.92 -0.01
CA PHE A 599 -19.45 -1.92 -0.74
C PHE A 599 -20.91 -1.86 -0.31
N ASP A 600 -21.82 -1.80 -1.29
CA ASP A 600 -23.25 -1.92 -1.07
C ASP A 600 -23.69 -3.37 -1.02
N ARG A 601 -24.48 -3.73 -0.02
CA ARG A 601 -25.00 -5.07 0.18
C ARG A 601 -25.94 -5.44 -0.96
N ILE A 602 -25.59 -6.51 -1.67
CA ILE A 602 -26.39 -7.05 -2.77
C ILE A 602 -27.09 -8.37 -2.38
N THR A 603 -27.93 -8.87 -3.28
CA THR A 603 -28.60 -10.16 -3.12
C THR A 603 -27.60 -11.30 -2.95
N GLY A 604 -27.88 -12.23 -2.04
CA GLY A 604 -26.99 -13.37 -1.71
C GLY A 604 -26.39 -13.30 -0.30
N SER A 605 -26.54 -12.17 0.39
CA SER A 605 -26.19 -12.04 1.81
C SER A 605 -27.08 -12.93 2.70
N THR A 606 -26.52 -13.50 3.76
CA THR A 606 -27.22 -14.27 4.81
C THR A 606 -26.88 -13.70 6.19
N SER A 607 -27.51 -14.17 7.28
CA SER A 607 -27.24 -13.66 8.63
C SER A 607 -25.77 -13.74 9.07
N SER A 608 -24.98 -14.61 8.43
CA SER A 608 -23.54 -14.79 8.67
C SER A 608 -22.69 -14.51 7.42
N ARG A 609 -23.27 -14.06 6.30
CA ARG A 609 -22.53 -13.77 5.06
C ARG A 609 -22.89 -12.39 4.53
N TYR A 610 -21.89 -11.54 4.39
CA TYR A 610 -22.00 -10.29 3.67
C TYR A 610 -21.58 -10.48 2.22
N LYS A 611 -22.42 -10.06 1.28
CA LYS A 611 -22.06 -9.93 -0.12
C LYS A 611 -22.30 -8.50 -0.55
N GLY A 612 -21.26 -7.83 -1.04
CA GLY A 612 -21.35 -6.43 -1.45
C GLY A 612 -20.65 -6.11 -2.75
N LEU A 613 -21.06 -5.02 -3.39
CA LEU A 613 -20.56 -4.53 -4.67
C LEU A 613 -20.09 -3.08 -4.53
N ALA A 614 -18.89 -2.80 -5.00
CA ALA A 614 -18.41 -1.45 -5.28
C ALA A 614 -18.51 -1.25 -6.79
N ASP A 615 -19.67 -0.77 -7.25
CA ASP A 615 -20.08 -0.76 -8.65
C ASP A 615 -19.12 0.06 -9.52
N ASP A 616 -18.75 1.27 -9.07
CA ASP A 616 -17.81 2.15 -9.79
C ASP A 616 -16.41 1.54 -10.04
N LEU A 617 -16.03 0.54 -9.26
CA LEU A 617 -14.73 -0.14 -9.39
C LEU A 617 -14.83 -1.54 -9.99
N ASP A 618 -16.04 -2.04 -10.26
CA ASP A 618 -16.31 -3.42 -10.67
C ASP A 618 -15.67 -4.46 -9.73
N LEU A 619 -15.83 -4.23 -8.42
CA LEU A 619 -15.29 -5.09 -7.37
C LEU A 619 -16.40 -5.65 -6.50
N GLU A 620 -16.38 -6.97 -6.30
CA GLU A 620 -17.31 -7.67 -5.41
C GLU A 620 -16.56 -8.22 -4.19
N VAL A 621 -17.14 -8.04 -2.99
CA VAL A 621 -16.66 -8.67 -1.76
C VAL A 621 -17.67 -9.68 -1.24
N GLN A 622 -17.18 -10.86 -0.86
CA GLN A 622 -17.93 -11.86 -0.12
C GLN A 622 -17.19 -12.14 1.18
N ALA A 623 -17.88 -12.06 2.32
CA ALA A 623 -17.28 -12.31 3.63
C ALA A 623 -18.23 -13.08 4.55
N ASP A 624 -17.75 -14.19 5.11
CA ASP A 624 -18.42 -14.99 6.12
C ASP A 624 -17.97 -14.54 7.52
N PHE A 625 -18.93 -14.28 8.41
CA PHE A 625 -18.73 -13.86 9.79
C PHE A 625 -19.15 -14.97 10.75
N GLU A 626 -18.18 -15.53 11.48
CA GLU A 626 -18.40 -16.57 12.48
C GLU A 626 -18.23 -15.99 13.88
N THR A 627 -19.29 -16.07 14.70
CA THR A 627 -19.19 -15.73 16.13
C THR A 627 -18.62 -16.93 16.90
N VAL A 628 -17.47 -16.72 17.52
CA VAL A 628 -16.83 -17.67 18.44
C VAL A 628 -16.87 -17.12 19.88
N PRO A 629 -16.65 -17.94 20.93
CA PRO A 629 -16.76 -17.45 22.31
C PRO A 629 -15.89 -16.21 22.61
N GLY A 630 -14.71 -16.11 21.99
CA GLY A 630 -13.75 -15.03 22.22
C GLY A 630 -13.85 -13.83 21.29
N GLY A 631 -14.66 -13.87 20.23
CA GLY A 631 -14.62 -12.85 19.17
C GLY A 631 -15.45 -13.23 17.94
N ILE A 632 -15.23 -12.52 16.85
CA ILE A 632 -15.84 -12.78 15.55
C ILE A 632 -14.71 -13.05 14.56
N LYS A 633 -14.66 -14.24 13.96
CA LYS A 633 -13.75 -14.57 12.86
C LYS A 633 -14.42 -14.21 11.53
N VAL A 634 -13.65 -13.67 10.60
CA VAL A 634 -14.11 -13.23 9.29
C VAL A 634 -13.21 -13.83 8.22
N GLU A 635 -13.78 -14.58 7.29
CA GLU A 635 -13.11 -15.04 6.08
C GLU A 635 -13.79 -14.45 4.86
N GLY A 636 -13.04 -14.00 3.86
CA GLY A 636 -13.64 -13.41 2.69
C GLY A 636 -12.80 -13.50 1.43
N ARG A 637 -13.41 -13.06 0.33
CA ARG A 637 -12.85 -12.99 -1.01
C ARG A 637 -13.24 -11.67 -1.65
N LEU A 638 -12.25 -11.00 -2.24
CA LEU A 638 -12.43 -9.88 -3.16
C LEU A 638 -12.29 -10.40 -4.59
N THR A 639 -13.16 -9.96 -5.49
CA THR A 639 -13.15 -10.39 -6.90
C THR A 639 -13.27 -9.19 -7.84
N ASP A 640 -12.38 -9.13 -8.83
CA ASP A 640 -12.47 -8.25 -10.00
C ASP A 640 -13.44 -8.82 -11.03
N LEU A 641 -14.46 -8.03 -11.39
CA LEU A 641 -15.46 -8.42 -12.38
C LEU A 641 -15.03 -8.13 -13.81
N ARG A 642 -13.93 -7.37 -14.01
CA ARG A 642 -13.39 -7.02 -15.33
C ARG A 642 -12.49 -8.11 -15.92
N SER A 643 -12.01 -9.04 -15.09
CA SER A 643 -11.01 -10.05 -15.45
C SER A 643 -9.72 -9.45 -16.01
N SER A 644 -9.18 -8.49 -15.26
CA SER A 644 -7.98 -7.72 -15.59
C SER A 644 -6.99 -7.72 -14.43
N ASP A 645 -5.74 -7.34 -14.70
CA ASP A 645 -4.77 -7.12 -13.63
C ASP A 645 -5.16 -5.88 -12.82
N ARG A 646 -5.32 -6.01 -11.50
CA ARG A 646 -5.70 -4.90 -10.60
C ARG A 646 -4.76 -4.80 -9.41
N ALA A 647 -4.47 -3.57 -9.00
CA ALA A 647 -3.80 -3.24 -7.75
C ALA A 647 -4.82 -2.60 -6.80
N VAL A 648 -5.29 -3.37 -5.82
CA VAL A 648 -6.43 -2.98 -4.98
C VAL A 648 -6.05 -3.02 -3.51
N THR A 649 -6.38 -1.95 -2.79
CA THR A 649 -6.29 -1.90 -1.33
C THR A 649 -7.69 -2.10 -0.76
N LEU A 650 -7.88 -3.16 0.02
CA LEU A 650 -9.14 -3.49 0.70
C LEU A 650 -9.01 -3.25 2.20
N THR A 651 -9.93 -2.49 2.79
CA THR A 651 -9.89 -2.11 4.20
C THR A 651 -11.17 -2.51 4.90
N TYR A 652 -11.08 -3.11 6.08
CA TYR A 652 -12.21 -3.26 6.99
C TYR A 652 -12.07 -2.28 8.15
N ALA A 653 -13.08 -1.42 8.31
CA ALA A 653 -13.04 -0.29 9.22
C ALA A 653 -14.12 -0.36 10.31
N LEU A 654 -13.72 -0.24 11.57
CA LEU A 654 -14.59 -0.06 12.72
C LEU A 654 -14.66 1.43 13.10
N PRO A 655 -15.85 2.05 13.16
CA PRO A 655 -15.99 3.49 13.37
C PRO A 655 -15.92 3.83 14.86
N VAL A 656 -14.72 4.03 15.43
CA VAL A 656 -14.56 4.28 16.87
C VAL A 656 -13.89 5.63 17.08
N ASP A 657 -14.55 6.52 17.81
CA ASP A 657 -13.95 7.78 18.27
C ASP A 657 -13.13 7.53 19.55
N ALA A 658 -11.88 7.12 19.36
CA ALA A 658 -10.97 6.72 20.44
C ALA A 658 -10.12 7.90 20.97
N ASP A 659 -10.62 9.14 20.90
CA ASP A 659 -9.92 10.30 21.46
C ASP A 659 -9.67 10.12 22.96
N GLY A 660 -8.41 10.26 23.39
CA GLY A 660 -7.98 10.02 24.78
C GLY A 660 -7.82 8.55 25.17
N TRP A 661 -8.10 7.61 24.27
CA TRP A 661 -7.78 6.19 24.47
C TRP A 661 -6.27 5.96 24.29
N LYS A 662 -5.83 4.72 24.53
CA LYS A 662 -4.44 4.31 24.30
C LYS A 662 -4.34 3.40 23.09
N TRP A 663 -3.30 3.60 22.28
CA TRP A 663 -2.78 2.66 21.30
C TRP A 663 -1.65 1.85 21.97
N GLY A 664 -1.71 0.52 21.88
CA GLY A 664 -0.63 -0.35 22.36
C GLY A 664 0.45 -0.53 21.31
N ASP A 665 1.68 -0.09 21.61
CA ASP A 665 2.85 -0.28 20.73
C ASP A 665 3.45 -1.68 20.91
N TYR A 666 3.61 -2.10 22.17
CA TYR A 666 4.07 -3.45 22.55
C TYR A 666 3.73 -3.70 24.03
N VAL A 667 4.12 -4.84 24.60
CA VAL A 667 3.77 -5.27 25.98
C VAL A 667 4.18 -4.32 27.12
N ARG A 668 4.99 -3.29 26.83
CA ARG A 668 5.37 -2.20 27.76
C ARG A 668 5.29 -0.79 27.15
N GLY A 669 4.84 -0.65 25.90
CA GLY A 669 4.77 0.62 25.19
C GLY A 669 3.35 0.98 24.79
N GLU A 670 2.98 2.24 25.00
CA GLU A 670 1.69 2.78 24.60
C GLU A 670 1.81 4.26 24.23
N ARG A 671 0.87 4.72 23.40
CA ARG A 671 0.68 6.13 23.05
C ARG A 671 -0.76 6.52 23.26
N GLU A 672 -0.97 7.78 23.65
CA GLU A 672 -2.32 8.34 23.70
C GLU A 672 -2.82 8.67 22.30
N ILE A 673 -4.07 8.28 22.03
CA ILE A 673 -4.76 8.53 20.78
C ILE A 673 -5.35 9.94 20.80
N ALA A 674 -5.01 10.71 19.77
CA ALA A 674 -5.57 12.02 19.49
C ALA A 674 -6.27 11.98 18.13
N THR A 675 -7.44 12.63 18.04
CA THR A 675 -8.24 12.68 16.81
C THR A 675 -8.24 14.09 16.18
N GLY A 676 -8.64 14.18 14.91
CA GLY A 676 -8.91 15.45 14.23
C GLY A 676 -7.74 16.15 13.52
N GLN A 677 -6.54 15.56 13.48
CA GLN A 677 -5.42 16.01 12.63
C GLN A 677 -5.06 14.94 11.60
N THR A 678 -4.91 15.33 10.33
CA THR A 678 -4.61 14.48 9.15
C THR A 678 -3.52 13.42 9.37
N GLY A 679 -2.52 13.76 10.18
CA GLY A 679 -1.35 12.92 10.44
C GLY A 679 -1.44 12.00 11.67
N ASN A 680 -2.56 11.99 12.39
CA ASN A 680 -2.73 11.15 13.57
C ASN A 680 -3.06 9.70 13.18
N VAL A 681 -2.06 8.96 12.71
CA VAL A 681 -2.16 7.53 12.43
C VAL A 681 -1.26 6.76 13.39
N TYR A 682 -1.84 5.78 14.06
CA TYR A 682 -1.18 4.93 15.04
C TYR A 682 -1.04 3.53 14.45
N THR A 683 0.19 3.08 14.29
CA THR A 683 0.52 1.80 13.66
C THR A 683 1.79 1.24 14.27
N ASN A 684 1.93 -0.09 14.20
CA ASN A 684 3.17 -0.82 14.47
C ASN A 684 3.77 -1.38 13.16
N SER A 685 3.37 -0.84 12.02
CA SER A 685 3.85 -1.29 10.71
C SER A 685 5.27 -0.84 10.41
N GLN A 686 6.02 -1.69 9.73
CA GLN A 686 7.37 -1.45 9.24
C GLN A 686 7.38 -1.61 7.73
N VAL A 687 8.34 -0.99 7.02
CA VAL A 687 8.46 -1.15 5.57
C VAL A 687 9.42 -2.32 5.28
N PRO A 688 8.92 -3.53 4.96
CA PRO A 688 9.78 -4.68 4.62
C PRO A 688 10.53 -4.43 3.30
N ASP A 689 9.87 -3.88 2.28
CA ASP A 689 10.47 -3.58 0.98
C ASP A 689 9.91 -2.30 0.35
N PHE A 690 10.58 -1.85 -0.71
CA PHE A 690 10.27 -0.59 -1.39
C PHE A 690 9.05 -0.65 -2.32
N GLU A 691 8.61 -1.86 -2.71
CA GLU A 691 7.56 -2.05 -3.69
C GLU A 691 6.20 -2.29 -3.03
N THR A 692 6.11 -3.10 -1.97
CA THR A 692 4.83 -3.46 -1.32
C THR A 692 4.38 -2.45 -0.27
N GLY A 693 5.32 -1.70 0.31
CA GLY A 693 5.05 -0.71 1.36
C GLY A 693 4.86 -1.34 2.75
N PRO A 694 4.31 -0.60 3.72
CA PRO A 694 4.32 -1.02 5.12
C PRO A 694 3.50 -2.29 5.40
N LEU A 695 3.99 -3.10 6.36
CA LEU A 695 3.39 -4.34 6.88
C LEU A 695 3.40 -4.31 8.42
N SER A 696 2.30 -4.70 9.05
CA SER A 696 2.22 -4.85 10.50
C SER A 696 3.02 -6.05 11.01
N ILE A 697 3.88 -5.81 12.00
CA ILE A 697 4.71 -6.85 12.61
C ILE A 697 3.98 -7.68 13.66
N TYR A 698 2.98 -7.08 14.33
CA TYR A 698 2.12 -7.81 15.25
C TYR A 698 0.86 -8.27 14.51
N PRO A 699 0.35 -9.49 14.79
CA PRO A 699 -0.87 -9.99 14.16
C PRO A 699 -2.12 -9.22 14.56
N MET A 700 -2.03 -8.31 15.53
CA MET A 700 -3.19 -7.65 16.14
C MET A 700 -2.88 -6.20 16.49
N SER A 701 -3.95 -5.41 16.54
CA SER A 701 -3.99 -4.03 17.06
C SER A 701 -4.48 -4.01 18.49
N ALA A 702 -4.22 -2.94 19.24
CA ALA A 702 -4.81 -2.76 20.57
C ALA A 702 -5.16 -1.29 20.81
N ILE A 703 -6.46 -0.99 20.82
CA ILE A 703 -6.97 0.27 21.36
C ILE A 703 -7.75 0.01 22.65
N TYR A 704 -7.58 0.86 23.65
CA TYR A 704 -8.29 0.69 24.91
C TYR A 704 -8.52 1.99 25.66
N ASP A 705 -9.66 2.05 26.35
CA ASP A 705 -10.07 3.17 27.19
C ASP A 705 -9.64 2.92 28.64
N PRO A 706 -8.67 3.70 29.18
CA PRO A 706 -8.26 3.56 30.57
C PRO A 706 -9.36 4.00 31.57
N VAL A 707 -10.38 4.73 31.12
CA VAL A 707 -11.49 5.21 31.98
C VAL A 707 -12.54 4.13 32.16
N THR A 708 -12.93 3.45 31.09
CA THR A 708 -13.98 2.41 31.15
C THR A 708 -13.43 0.99 31.28
N GLY A 709 -12.14 0.77 31.00
CA GLY A 709 -11.51 -0.55 30.92
C GLY A 709 -11.91 -1.36 29.69
N ASN A 710 -12.46 -0.71 28.65
CA ASN A 710 -12.84 -1.38 27.41
C ASN A 710 -11.62 -1.48 26.48
N GLY A 711 -11.34 -2.65 25.92
CA GLY A 711 -10.36 -2.85 24.86
C GLY A 711 -11.00 -3.41 23.59
N LEU A 712 -10.52 -3.00 22.42
CA LEU A 712 -10.97 -3.46 21.11
C LEU A 712 -9.78 -3.74 20.19
N SER A 713 -9.86 -4.81 19.41
CA SER A 713 -8.82 -5.24 18.49
C SER A 713 -9.38 -5.74 17.16
N LEU A 714 -8.60 -5.47 16.09
CA LEU A 714 -8.58 -6.22 14.85
C LEU A 714 -7.30 -7.04 14.77
N ALA A 715 -7.38 -8.28 14.26
CA ALA A 715 -6.23 -9.16 14.09
C ALA A 715 -6.30 -9.99 12.80
N VAL A 716 -5.16 -10.28 12.18
CA VAL A 716 -5.07 -11.16 11.00
C VAL A 716 -5.25 -12.63 11.39
N ASP A 717 -5.79 -13.43 10.47
CA ASP A 717 -5.75 -14.89 10.55
C ASP A 717 -4.59 -15.42 9.68
N TYR A 718 -3.55 -16.01 10.28
CA TYR A 718 -2.41 -16.52 9.52
C TYR A 718 -2.73 -17.75 8.65
N ASN A 719 -3.90 -18.38 8.78
CA ASN A 719 -4.36 -19.38 7.82
C ASN A 719 -4.70 -18.77 6.45
N ARG A 720 -4.85 -17.43 6.37
CA ARG A 720 -5.12 -16.66 5.15
C ARG A 720 -4.03 -15.59 4.99
N PRO A 721 -2.82 -15.94 4.52
CA PRO A 721 -1.70 -15.00 4.45
C PRO A 721 -2.05 -13.85 3.52
N THR A 722 -1.83 -12.63 4.00
CA THR A 722 -2.08 -11.38 3.27
C THR A 722 -1.00 -10.37 3.63
N HIS A 723 -0.82 -9.35 2.79
CA HIS A 723 0.03 -8.20 3.12
C HIS A 723 -0.87 -7.20 3.81
N TYR A 724 -0.76 -7.10 5.14
CA TYR A 724 -1.73 -6.39 5.96
C TYR A 724 -1.15 -5.26 6.80
N ARG A 725 -2.00 -4.25 7.06
CA ARG A 725 -1.74 -3.16 8.00
C ARG A 725 -2.85 -3.08 9.04
N LEU A 726 -2.47 -2.84 10.29
CA LEU A 726 -3.34 -2.66 11.43
C LEU A 726 -3.07 -1.30 12.03
N ASP A 727 -4.04 -0.40 11.87
CA ASP A 727 -3.88 1.02 12.13
C ASP A 727 -5.08 1.57 12.91
N TYR A 728 -4.86 2.56 13.76
CA TYR A 728 -5.92 3.49 14.16
C TYR A 728 -5.71 4.83 13.45
N ASN A 729 -6.71 5.26 12.69
CA ASN A 729 -6.70 6.53 11.99
C ASN A 729 -7.54 7.56 12.77
N GLY A 730 -6.87 8.50 13.43
CA GLY A 730 -7.49 9.55 14.22
C GLY A 730 -8.15 10.65 13.40
N SER A 731 -7.85 10.77 12.10
CA SER A 731 -8.50 11.74 11.21
C SER A 731 -9.87 11.26 10.78
N THR A 732 -9.97 9.98 10.45
CA THR A 732 -11.23 9.34 10.04
C THR A 732 -11.99 8.71 11.21
N LYS A 733 -11.36 8.57 12.38
CA LYS A 733 -11.91 7.93 13.60
C LYS A 733 -12.25 6.46 13.36
N GLN A 734 -11.28 5.72 12.84
CA GLN A 734 -11.44 4.32 12.47
C GLN A 734 -10.31 3.45 13.02
N LEU A 735 -10.67 2.28 13.58
CA LEU A 735 -9.74 1.16 13.73
C LEU A 735 -9.81 0.31 12.46
N LEU A 736 -8.65 0.03 11.85
CA LEU A 736 -8.53 -0.49 10.50
C LEU A 736 -7.72 -1.78 10.46
N ILE A 737 -8.15 -2.71 9.61
CA ILE A 737 -7.28 -3.71 9.00
C ILE A 737 -7.33 -3.52 7.48
N THR A 738 -6.17 -3.37 6.86
CA THR A 738 -6.02 -3.11 5.42
C THR A 738 -5.23 -4.23 4.77
N PHE A 739 -5.63 -4.67 3.58
CA PHE A 739 -4.96 -5.70 2.76
C PHE A 739 -4.54 -5.12 1.41
N GLU A 740 -3.30 -5.37 1.01
CA GLU A 740 -2.76 -4.99 -0.31
C GLU A 740 -2.87 -6.19 -1.27
N LEU A 741 -3.80 -6.14 -2.22
CA LEU A 741 -4.21 -7.28 -3.04
C LEU A 741 -3.94 -7.04 -4.53
N GLY A 742 -3.11 -7.90 -5.12
CA GLY A 742 -2.99 -8.04 -6.56
C GLY A 742 -4.06 -9.00 -7.07
N LEU A 743 -4.85 -8.59 -8.05
CA LEU A 743 -5.83 -9.46 -8.71
C LEU A 743 -5.36 -9.72 -10.14
N SER A 744 -5.44 -10.97 -10.59
CA SER A 744 -5.07 -11.33 -11.96
C SER A 744 -5.86 -12.55 -12.44
N PRO A 745 -6.36 -12.55 -13.69
CA PRO A 745 -7.01 -13.72 -14.29
C PRO A 745 -6.07 -14.91 -14.46
N ASP A 746 -4.74 -14.70 -14.42
CA ASP A 746 -3.72 -15.73 -14.62
C ASP A 746 -3.51 -16.63 -13.39
N THR A 747 -4.18 -16.34 -12.28
CA THR A 747 -4.15 -17.18 -11.07
C THR A 747 -5.14 -18.34 -11.21
N ALA A 748 -4.65 -19.58 -11.18
CA ALA A 748 -5.52 -20.73 -11.45
C ALA A 748 -6.39 -21.10 -10.24
N ASN A 749 -5.88 -20.90 -9.02
CA ASN A 749 -6.57 -21.26 -7.77
C ASN A 749 -7.63 -20.23 -7.34
N PHE A 750 -7.49 -18.97 -7.78
CA PHE A 750 -8.36 -17.85 -7.40
C PHE A 750 -8.47 -16.78 -8.51
N PRO A 751 -8.89 -17.15 -9.73
CA PRO A 751 -8.87 -16.24 -10.88
C PRO A 751 -9.56 -14.91 -10.58
N SER A 752 -8.86 -13.82 -10.90
CA SER A 752 -9.31 -12.44 -10.68
C SER A 752 -9.74 -12.15 -9.24
N SER A 753 -9.23 -12.89 -8.26
CA SER A 753 -9.71 -12.82 -6.87
C SER A 753 -8.57 -12.89 -5.85
N ALA A 754 -8.86 -12.54 -4.61
CA ALA A 754 -7.94 -12.70 -3.49
C ALA A 754 -8.71 -13.03 -2.21
N ASP A 755 -8.25 -14.03 -1.48
CA ASP A 755 -8.80 -14.43 -0.18
C ASP A 755 -8.17 -13.64 0.96
N PHE A 756 -8.93 -13.34 2.01
CA PHE A 756 -8.45 -12.69 3.22
C PHE A 756 -9.12 -13.27 4.48
N GLY A 757 -8.47 -13.10 5.64
CA GLY A 757 -9.01 -13.57 6.92
C GLY A 757 -8.56 -12.70 8.09
N PHE A 758 -9.47 -12.41 9.00
CA PHE A 758 -9.21 -11.61 10.21
C PHE A 758 -10.19 -11.90 11.34
N ALA A 759 -9.94 -11.34 12.52
CA ALA A 759 -10.80 -11.43 13.69
C ALA A 759 -11.06 -10.06 14.32
N ILE A 760 -12.22 -9.95 14.95
CA ILE A 760 -12.67 -8.78 15.72
C ILE A 760 -12.97 -9.25 17.14
N TYR A 761 -12.37 -8.61 18.15
CA TYR A 761 -12.61 -8.99 19.54
C TYR A 761 -12.44 -7.83 20.52
N GLY A 762 -13.17 -7.92 21.62
CA GLY A 762 -12.94 -7.09 22.80
C GLY A 762 -12.02 -7.78 23.80
N PHE A 763 -11.30 -7.00 24.59
CA PHE A 763 -10.40 -7.47 25.67
C PHE A 763 -10.48 -6.56 26.90
N ASP A 764 -9.89 -6.98 28.02
CA ASP A 764 -9.78 -6.15 29.24
C ASP A 764 -8.77 -5.02 29.02
N GLY A 765 -9.27 -3.80 28.83
CA GLY A 765 -8.46 -2.62 28.57
C GLY A 765 -7.50 -2.27 29.72
N ASN A 766 -7.74 -2.75 30.95
CA ASN A 766 -6.82 -2.55 32.08
C ASN A 766 -5.50 -3.31 31.91
N GLN A 767 -5.48 -4.33 31.03
CA GLN A 767 -4.27 -5.06 30.67
C GLN A 767 -3.53 -4.45 29.47
N GLY A 768 -4.08 -3.39 28.86
CA GLY A 768 -3.52 -2.73 27.69
C GLY A 768 -3.21 -3.71 26.54
N PHE A 769 -2.04 -3.52 25.89
CA PHE A 769 -1.59 -4.40 24.79
C PHE A 769 -1.54 -5.88 25.19
N ARG A 770 -1.18 -6.20 26.44
CA ARG A 770 -1.08 -7.58 26.94
C ARG A 770 -2.43 -8.30 26.89
N GLY A 771 -3.51 -7.60 27.23
CA GLY A 771 -4.86 -8.17 27.16
C GLY A 771 -5.28 -8.53 25.74
N SER A 772 -4.85 -7.74 24.75
CA SER A 772 -5.11 -8.04 23.35
C SER A 772 -4.29 -9.25 22.86
N VAL A 773 -3.01 -9.37 23.26
CA VAL A 773 -2.19 -10.55 22.93
C VAL A 773 -2.79 -11.82 23.52
N ASP A 774 -3.17 -11.76 24.81
CA ASP A 774 -3.78 -12.89 25.52
C ASP A 774 -5.04 -13.37 24.79
N LYS A 775 -5.90 -12.43 24.38
CA LYS A 775 -7.11 -12.77 23.65
C LYS A 775 -6.86 -13.30 22.23
N TYR A 776 -5.84 -12.79 21.54
CA TYR A 776 -5.42 -13.35 20.25
C TYR A 776 -4.95 -14.80 20.38
N MET A 777 -4.14 -15.10 21.41
CA MET A 777 -3.69 -16.46 21.71
C MET A 777 -4.85 -17.41 22.02
N GLU A 778 -5.91 -16.94 22.70
CA GLU A 778 -7.12 -17.74 22.93
C GLU A 778 -7.95 -17.99 21.66
N LEU A 779 -7.92 -17.07 20.69
CA LEU A 779 -8.67 -17.18 19.43
C LEU A 779 -7.97 -18.08 18.41
N PHE A 780 -6.64 -18.15 18.49
CA PHE A 780 -5.78 -18.95 17.61
C PHE A 780 -4.76 -19.78 18.42
N PRO A 781 -5.22 -20.66 19.33
CA PRO A 781 -4.33 -21.46 20.17
C PRO A 781 -3.38 -22.34 19.36
N GLU A 782 -3.80 -22.78 18.17
CA GLU A 782 -3.00 -23.56 17.23
C GLU A 782 -1.71 -22.85 16.79
N PHE A 783 -1.68 -21.51 16.77
CA PHE A 783 -0.49 -20.75 16.37
C PHE A 783 0.61 -20.78 17.43
N TYR A 784 0.27 -21.12 18.68
CA TYR A 784 1.15 -21.05 19.84
C TYR A 784 1.44 -22.42 20.47
N GLU A 785 1.12 -23.50 19.76
CA GLU A 785 1.35 -24.87 20.22
C GLU A 785 2.84 -25.14 20.47
N VAL A 786 3.17 -25.64 21.66
CA VAL A 786 4.54 -26.02 22.04
C VAL A 786 4.72 -27.51 21.78
N ARG A 787 5.37 -27.85 20.65
CA ARG A 787 5.71 -29.25 20.31
C ARG A 787 7.04 -29.72 20.89
N ILE A 788 7.92 -28.79 21.27
CA ILE A 788 9.21 -29.07 21.91
C ILE A 788 9.18 -28.53 23.34
N PRO A 789 8.64 -29.31 24.31
CA PRO A 789 8.52 -28.88 25.70
C PRO A 789 9.88 -28.85 26.42
N GLU A 790 10.83 -29.68 26.02
CA GLU A 790 12.20 -29.69 26.54
C GLU A 790 13.09 -28.79 25.70
N GLN A 791 13.51 -27.67 26.27
CA GLN A 791 14.18 -26.58 25.57
C GLN A 791 15.65 -26.42 26.05
N GLY A 792 16.47 -25.71 25.26
CA GLY A 792 17.89 -25.55 25.53
C GLY A 792 18.61 -24.69 24.49
N ILE A 793 19.95 -24.73 24.52
CA ILE A 793 20.81 -23.92 23.66
C ILE A 793 20.91 -24.46 22.24
N TRP A 794 21.05 -23.54 21.29
CA TRP A 794 21.31 -23.78 19.87
C TRP A 794 22.82 -23.88 19.58
N MET A 795 23.26 -24.96 18.94
CA MET A 795 24.62 -25.20 18.45
C MET A 795 24.74 -24.92 16.93
N PRO A 796 25.48 -23.88 16.51
CA PRO A 796 25.75 -23.57 15.11
C PRO A 796 27.11 -24.10 14.61
N PHE A 797 27.10 -24.95 13.57
CA PHE A 797 28.26 -25.37 12.77
C PHE A 797 29.46 -26.00 13.51
N ALA A 798 29.33 -26.43 14.77
CA ALA A 798 30.37 -27.17 15.50
C ALA A 798 29.86 -28.53 16.01
N SER A 799 30.79 -29.47 16.20
CA SER A 799 30.48 -30.80 16.74
C SER A 799 30.38 -30.73 18.26
N ILE A 800 29.23 -31.14 18.81
CA ILE A 800 28.99 -31.13 20.26
C ILE A 800 29.88 -32.18 20.94
N SER A 801 30.10 -33.33 20.29
CA SER A 801 30.92 -34.41 20.80
C SER A 801 32.40 -34.03 21.01
N ASP A 802 32.87 -32.97 20.36
CA ASP A 802 34.25 -32.48 20.46
C ASP A 802 34.47 -31.56 21.69
N ILE A 803 33.38 -31.11 22.33
CA ILE A 803 33.43 -30.21 23.49
C ILE A 803 33.46 -31.05 24.77
N PRO A 804 34.53 -30.95 25.60
CA PRO A 804 34.59 -31.66 26.88
C PRO A 804 33.54 -31.17 27.88
N ASP A 805 32.88 -32.13 28.53
CA ASP A 805 31.78 -31.93 29.49
C ASP A 805 30.67 -31.02 28.93
N ASN A 806 30.23 -31.29 27.70
CA ASN A 806 29.27 -30.45 26.98
C ASN A 806 27.89 -30.35 27.66
N GLU A 807 27.57 -31.24 28.59
CA GLU A 807 26.39 -31.18 29.44
C GLU A 807 26.31 -29.87 30.25
N ASP A 808 27.45 -29.21 30.52
CA ASP A 808 27.52 -27.92 31.23
C ASP A 808 26.82 -26.78 30.47
N PHE A 809 26.66 -26.91 29.14
CA PHE A 809 26.12 -25.86 28.29
C PHE A 809 24.62 -26.03 28.02
N GLY A 810 24.03 -27.21 28.24
CA GLY A 810 22.59 -27.42 28.06
C GLY A 810 22.11 -27.30 26.61
N PHE A 811 22.87 -27.86 25.65
CA PHE A 811 22.46 -27.93 24.24
C PHE A 811 21.17 -28.74 24.07
N ARG A 812 20.30 -28.28 23.16
CA ARG A 812 19.08 -28.99 22.76
C ARG A 812 18.83 -28.97 21.26
N PHE A 813 19.30 -27.93 20.57
CA PHE A 813 19.11 -27.77 19.13
C PHE A 813 20.47 -27.79 18.44
N LYS A 814 20.68 -28.73 17.51
CA LYS A 814 21.84 -28.81 16.65
C LYS A 814 21.44 -28.45 15.22
N GLU A 815 22.11 -27.46 14.68
CA GLU A 815 22.03 -27.11 13.26
C GLU A 815 22.96 -27.99 12.44
N GLY A 816 22.41 -28.61 11.40
CA GLY A 816 23.14 -29.46 10.46
C GLY A 816 23.32 -30.92 10.93
N ASP A 817 23.32 -31.83 9.96
CA ASP A 817 23.54 -33.27 10.08
C ASP A 817 24.73 -33.74 9.21
N ASP A 818 25.67 -32.83 8.93
CA ASP A 818 26.81 -33.02 8.04
C ASP A 818 27.89 -33.97 8.62
N ASP A 819 27.96 -34.10 9.94
CA ASP A 819 28.79 -35.07 10.66
C ASP A 819 27.93 -36.22 11.23
N PRO A 820 27.99 -37.44 10.65
CA PRO A 820 27.24 -38.59 11.14
C PRO A 820 27.65 -39.05 12.55
N VAL A 821 28.90 -38.80 12.97
CA VAL A 821 29.37 -39.18 14.31
C VAL A 821 28.75 -38.27 15.36
N ASP A 822 28.79 -36.96 15.12
CA ASP A 822 28.15 -35.98 16.01
C ASP A 822 26.62 -36.12 15.99
N THR A 823 26.03 -36.45 14.84
CA THR A 823 24.59 -36.75 14.74
C THR A 823 24.22 -37.97 15.58
N ALA A 824 25.03 -39.04 15.55
CA ALA A 824 24.82 -40.22 16.40
C ALA A 824 24.93 -39.87 17.88
N TYR A 825 25.90 -39.02 18.24
CA TYR A 825 26.07 -38.53 19.59
C TYR A 825 24.84 -37.72 20.04
N ALA A 826 24.38 -36.76 19.21
CA ALA A 826 23.21 -35.95 19.50
C ALA A 826 21.93 -36.80 19.67
N ASN A 827 21.67 -37.73 18.74
CA ASN A 827 20.54 -38.68 18.87
C ASN A 827 20.62 -39.52 20.16
N ALA A 828 21.81 -39.90 20.61
CA ALA A 828 22.01 -40.70 21.82
C ALA A 828 21.89 -39.89 23.14
N ASN A 829 22.02 -38.56 23.07
CA ASN A 829 21.99 -37.66 24.22
C ASN A 829 20.75 -36.74 24.22
N ASP A 830 19.73 -37.07 23.44
CA ASP A 830 18.49 -36.28 23.33
C ASP A 830 18.77 -34.82 22.96
N ILE A 831 19.54 -34.61 21.90
CA ILE A 831 19.76 -33.31 21.26
C ILE A 831 19.13 -33.39 19.87
N LEU A 832 18.19 -32.50 19.59
CA LEU A 832 17.45 -32.48 18.34
C LEU A 832 18.34 -31.98 17.20
N VAL A 833 18.48 -32.79 16.15
CA VAL A 833 19.29 -32.45 14.97
C VAL A 833 18.38 -32.00 13.84
N PHE A 834 18.64 -30.82 13.27
CA PHE A 834 17.87 -30.27 12.17
C PHE A 834 18.70 -30.17 10.90
N HIS A 835 18.17 -30.71 9.81
CA HIS A 835 18.83 -30.69 8.51
C HIS A 835 18.79 -29.29 7.88
N TYR A 836 19.95 -28.73 7.54
CA TYR A 836 20.07 -27.34 7.06
C TYR A 836 19.57 -27.17 5.63
N GLN A 837 18.68 -26.19 5.40
CA GLN A 837 18.22 -25.79 4.07
C GLN A 837 17.97 -24.28 3.94
N GLU A 838 18.25 -23.74 2.74
CA GLU A 838 17.86 -22.40 2.32
C GLU A 838 16.73 -22.48 1.28
N LEU A 839 15.52 -22.09 1.68
CA LEU A 839 14.30 -22.30 0.88
C LEU A 839 14.18 -21.36 -0.33
N SER A 840 14.56 -20.10 -0.15
CA SER A 840 14.19 -19.02 -1.08
C SER A 840 15.39 -18.32 -1.72
N SER A 841 16.57 -18.97 -1.67
CA SER A 841 17.81 -18.45 -2.24
C SER A 841 18.69 -19.55 -2.83
N TRP A 842 19.55 -19.17 -3.79
CA TRP A 842 20.62 -20.03 -4.28
C TRP A 842 21.93 -19.28 -4.51
N TRP A 843 22.99 -19.76 -3.87
CA TRP A 843 24.36 -19.30 -4.05
C TRP A 843 25.00 -19.95 -5.30
N GLN A 844 25.17 -19.16 -6.34
CA GLN A 844 25.91 -19.53 -7.54
C GLN A 844 27.32 -18.95 -7.50
N SER A 845 28.33 -19.81 -7.44
CA SER A 845 29.71 -19.36 -7.57
C SER A 845 30.02 -18.99 -9.02
N ILE A 846 30.64 -17.84 -9.24
CA ILE A 846 31.00 -17.33 -10.56
C ILE A 846 32.46 -16.90 -10.51
N ASP A 847 33.21 -17.16 -11.58
CA ASP A 847 34.61 -16.72 -11.70
C ASP A 847 34.68 -15.19 -11.43
N PRO A 848 35.43 -14.74 -10.40
CA PRO A 848 35.54 -13.32 -10.05
C PRO A 848 36.08 -12.42 -11.17
N LEU A 849 36.69 -13.00 -12.21
CA LEU A 849 37.17 -12.27 -13.39
C LEU A 849 36.08 -12.00 -14.43
N LEU A 850 34.91 -12.63 -14.33
CA LEU A 850 33.80 -12.40 -15.25
C LEU A 850 33.00 -11.14 -14.87
N PRO A 851 32.36 -10.47 -15.86
CA PRO A 851 31.48 -9.34 -15.59
C PRO A 851 30.31 -9.74 -14.68
N LYS A 852 30.06 -8.97 -13.63
CA LYS A 852 28.96 -9.15 -12.68
C LYS A 852 27.62 -8.69 -13.28
N THR A 853 27.14 -9.38 -14.30
CA THR A 853 25.91 -9.04 -15.02
C THR A 853 24.89 -10.18 -14.96
N ALA A 854 23.59 -9.84 -14.98
CA ALA A 854 22.52 -10.84 -15.02
C ALA A 854 22.70 -11.85 -16.18
N ALA A 855 23.21 -11.40 -17.33
CA ALA A 855 23.52 -12.26 -18.47
C ALA A 855 24.64 -13.28 -18.15
N THR A 856 25.70 -12.86 -17.45
CA THR A 856 26.78 -13.76 -17.00
C THR A 856 26.22 -14.86 -16.09
N ALA A 857 25.44 -14.48 -15.07
CA ALA A 857 24.87 -15.42 -14.12
C ALA A 857 23.93 -16.42 -14.82
N THR A 858 23.05 -15.92 -15.68
CA THR A 858 22.09 -16.71 -16.47
C THR A 858 22.79 -17.72 -17.38
N ASN A 859 23.79 -17.28 -18.15
CA ASN A 859 24.56 -18.17 -19.02
C ASN A 859 25.31 -19.25 -18.24
N SER A 860 25.89 -18.91 -17.09
CA SER A 860 26.56 -19.88 -16.23
C SER A 860 25.57 -20.88 -15.63
N ARG A 861 24.37 -20.42 -15.22
CA ARG A 861 23.30 -21.28 -14.72
C ARG A 861 22.87 -22.27 -15.79
N ASP A 862 22.60 -21.79 -17.00
CA ASP A 862 22.11 -22.63 -18.10
C ASP A 862 23.16 -23.66 -18.54
N ALA A 863 24.44 -23.29 -18.54
CA ALA A 863 25.53 -24.23 -18.77
C ALA A 863 25.59 -25.33 -17.69
N SER A 864 25.50 -24.98 -16.41
CA SER A 864 25.42 -25.94 -15.29
C SER A 864 24.18 -26.83 -15.36
N ALA A 865 23.02 -26.27 -15.70
CA ALA A 865 21.77 -27.02 -15.83
C ALA A 865 21.85 -28.04 -16.98
N ALA A 866 22.47 -27.67 -18.10
CA ALA A 866 22.72 -28.57 -19.23
C ALA A 866 23.68 -29.71 -18.88
N LEU A 867 24.55 -29.54 -17.89
CA LEU A 867 25.40 -30.59 -17.32
C LEU A 867 24.68 -31.45 -16.28
N GLY A 868 23.44 -31.13 -15.93
CA GLY A 868 22.61 -31.91 -15.01
C GLY A 868 22.59 -31.40 -13.57
N GLU A 869 23.19 -30.26 -13.26
CA GLU A 869 23.21 -29.73 -11.88
C GLU A 869 21.82 -29.35 -11.38
N GLU A 870 21.34 -30.02 -10.31
CA GLU A 870 19.97 -29.88 -9.79
C GLU A 870 19.67 -28.44 -9.35
N LYS A 871 20.60 -27.76 -8.66
CA LYS A 871 20.41 -26.37 -8.21
C LYS A 871 20.26 -25.39 -9.37
N ALA A 872 21.02 -25.59 -10.45
CA ALA A 872 20.92 -24.75 -11.63
C ALA A 872 19.60 -24.98 -12.39
N LYS A 873 19.14 -26.24 -12.50
CA LYS A 873 17.82 -26.57 -13.04
C LYS A 873 16.69 -25.98 -12.20
N MET A 874 16.80 -26.04 -10.87
CA MET A 874 15.88 -25.38 -9.96
C MET A 874 15.80 -23.88 -10.23
N ALA A 875 16.95 -23.20 -10.37
CA ALA A 875 16.97 -21.76 -10.66
C ALA A 875 16.44 -21.40 -12.07
N GLN A 876 16.38 -22.35 -13.02
CA GLN A 876 15.67 -22.16 -14.29
C GLN A 876 14.15 -22.19 -14.11
N ALA A 877 13.65 -23.05 -13.22
CA ALA A 877 12.22 -23.26 -13.00
C ALA A 877 11.60 -22.33 -11.95
N ALA A 878 12.40 -21.82 -11.01
CA ALA A 878 11.92 -21.09 -9.84
C ALA A 878 12.64 -19.75 -9.59
N GLY A 879 13.56 -19.35 -10.47
CA GLY A 879 14.20 -18.03 -10.36
C GLY A 879 13.16 -16.91 -10.48
N MET A 880 13.17 -15.96 -9.54
CA MET A 880 12.26 -14.82 -9.56
C MET A 880 12.68 -13.80 -10.61
N LEU A 881 11.70 -13.11 -11.22
CA LEU A 881 11.94 -12.00 -12.15
C LEU A 881 11.55 -10.65 -11.55
N ASN A 882 12.33 -9.64 -11.88
CA ASN A 882 12.05 -8.23 -11.57
C ASN A 882 11.11 -7.60 -12.64
N PRO A 883 10.65 -6.34 -12.47
CA PRO A 883 9.68 -5.72 -13.37
C PRO A 883 10.11 -5.60 -14.83
N ILE A 884 11.43 -5.58 -15.12
CA ILE A 884 11.97 -5.48 -16.49
C ILE A 884 12.30 -6.85 -17.09
N GLY A 885 11.93 -7.94 -16.41
CA GLY A 885 12.10 -9.33 -16.87
C GLY A 885 13.48 -9.93 -16.64
N ASN A 886 14.35 -9.28 -15.86
CA ASN A 886 15.64 -9.83 -15.47
C ASN A 886 15.50 -10.68 -14.19
N PRO A 887 16.38 -11.68 -13.99
CA PRO A 887 16.39 -12.43 -12.74
C PRO A 887 16.75 -11.54 -11.56
N TYR A 888 16.04 -11.72 -10.45
CA TYR A 888 16.35 -11.06 -9.20
C TYR A 888 17.57 -11.74 -8.54
N LEU A 889 18.71 -11.06 -8.53
CA LEU A 889 19.96 -11.58 -7.95
C LEU A 889 20.83 -10.48 -7.35
N GLN A 890 21.72 -10.88 -6.44
CA GLN A 890 22.71 -10.00 -5.83
C GLN A 890 24.13 -10.54 -6.00
N TRP A 891 25.09 -9.65 -6.23
CA TRP A 891 26.50 -10.01 -6.30
C TRP A 891 27.16 -9.89 -4.95
N LEU A 892 27.57 -11.01 -4.37
CA LEU A 892 28.14 -11.07 -3.03
C LEU A 892 29.53 -11.71 -3.07
N ASP A 893 30.42 -11.16 -2.24
CA ASP A 893 31.77 -11.68 -1.99
C ASP A 893 31.84 -12.04 -0.50
N THR A 894 31.57 -13.31 -0.22
CA THR A 894 31.52 -13.87 1.14
C THR A 894 32.51 -15.03 1.25
N PRO A 895 32.95 -15.39 2.48
CA PRO A 895 33.88 -16.50 2.66
C PRO A 895 33.44 -17.85 2.06
N TRP A 896 32.13 -18.08 1.91
CA TRP A 896 31.55 -19.32 1.37
C TRP A 896 31.07 -19.22 -0.07
N ASN A 897 30.88 -18.01 -0.62
CA ASN A 897 30.52 -17.82 -2.02
C ASN A 897 31.02 -16.49 -2.58
N VAL A 898 31.69 -16.57 -3.73
CA VAL A 898 31.97 -15.42 -4.60
C VAL A 898 31.17 -15.59 -5.88
N GLY A 899 30.13 -14.78 -6.06
CA GLY A 899 29.25 -14.90 -7.22
C GLY A 899 27.87 -14.29 -7.02
N ALA A 900 26.85 -14.90 -7.63
CA ALA A 900 25.47 -14.41 -7.63
C ALA A 900 24.61 -15.19 -6.62
N LEU A 901 23.87 -14.46 -5.78
CA LEU A 901 22.81 -14.96 -4.93
C LEU A 901 21.47 -14.77 -5.65
N TRP A 902 20.85 -15.86 -6.08
CA TRP A 902 19.56 -15.86 -6.77
C TRP A 902 18.40 -15.88 -5.79
N MET A 903 17.35 -15.10 -6.04
CA MET A 903 16.09 -15.22 -5.33
C MET A 903 15.22 -16.30 -5.97
N ILE A 904 14.74 -17.23 -5.14
CA ILE A 904 14.01 -18.42 -5.57
C ILE A 904 12.59 -18.35 -5.04
N ASN A 905 11.62 -18.58 -5.93
CA ASN A 905 10.24 -18.83 -5.56
C ASN A 905 10.13 -20.22 -4.93
N ALA A 906 9.85 -20.28 -3.63
CA ALA A 906 9.82 -21.52 -2.87
C ALA A 906 8.52 -22.31 -3.03
N ASN A 907 7.56 -21.83 -3.83
CA ASN A 907 6.24 -22.44 -3.99
C ASN A 907 6.37 -23.95 -4.36
N PRO A 908 5.77 -24.86 -3.56
CA PRO A 908 5.90 -26.30 -3.75
C PRO A 908 5.37 -26.85 -5.07
N ASP A 909 4.40 -26.17 -5.65
CA ASP A 909 3.59 -26.63 -6.78
C ASP A 909 4.12 -26.11 -8.13
N LEU A 910 5.20 -25.31 -8.13
CA LEU A 910 5.88 -24.89 -9.36
C LEU A 910 6.24 -26.08 -10.27
N PRO A 911 6.18 -25.91 -11.60
CA PRO A 911 6.42 -26.98 -12.54
C PRO A 911 7.91 -27.33 -12.61
N GLY A 912 8.22 -28.50 -13.19
CA GLY A 912 9.60 -28.97 -13.40
C GLY A 912 9.98 -30.22 -12.62
N GLU A 913 10.99 -30.94 -13.12
CA GLU A 913 11.60 -32.10 -12.46
C GLU A 913 12.24 -31.71 -11.12
N THR A 914 12.86 -30.52 -11.06
CA THR A 914 13.44 -29.94 -9.85
C THR A 914 12.98 -28.49 -9.73
N ASN A 915 12.24 -28.17 -8.66
CA ASN A 915 11.84 -26.81 -8.26
C ASN A 915 12.41 -26.50 -6.85
N GLY A 916 12.17 -25.29 -6.31
CA GLY A 916 12.70 -24.87 -5.01
C GLY A 916 12.38 -25.86 -3.87
N TYR A 917 11.16 -26.39 -3.84
CA TYR A 917 10.72 -27.38 -2.86
C TYR A 917 11.28 -28.78 -3.11
N LYS A 918 11.06 -29.35 -4.30
CA LYS A 918 11.41 -30.74 -4.65
C LYS A 918 12.90 -31.04 -4.54
N LEU A 919 13.75 -30.02 -4.74
CA LEU A 919 15.19 -30.14 -4.57
C LEU A 919 15.56 -30.66 -3.17
N TYR A 920 14.83 -30.24 -2.14
CA TYR A 920 15.16 -30.51 -0.74
C TYR A 920 14.12 -31.35 0.00
N PHE A 921 12.85 -31.27 -0.41
CA PHE A 921 11.69 -31.85 0.28
C PHE A 921 10.84 -32.75 -0.64
N GLY A 922 11.34 -33.10 -1.84
CA GLY A 922 10.69 -34.12 -2.67
C GLY A 922 10.59 -35.45 -1.94
N ALA A 923 9.56 -36.25 -2.23
CA ALA A 923 9.29 -37.51 -1.52
C ALA A 923 10.52 -38.43 -1.43
N ASP A 924 11.30 -38.55 -2.51
CA ASP A 924 12.54 -39.35 -2.54
C ASP A 924 13.64 -38.77 -1.63
N LYS A 925 13.75 -37.44 -1.52
CA LYS A 925 14.71 -36.76 -0.64
C LYS A 925 14.32 -36.97 0.83
N MET A 926 13.03 -36.84 1.14
CA MET A 926 12.48 -37.07 2.47
C MET A 926 12.62 -38.53 2.90
N ASP A 927 12.28 -39.49 2.04
CA ASP A 927 12.45 -40.93 2.31
C ASP A 927 13.93 -41.27 2.54
N ALA A 928 14.84 -40.79 1.68
CA ALA A 928 16.28 -41.04 1.85
C ALA A 928 16.83 -40.49 3.17
N ARG A 929 16.34 -39.32 3.62
CA ARG A 929 16.77 -38.67 4.88
C ARG A 929 16.22 -39.38 6.11
N TYR A 930 14.95 -39.79 6.07
CA TYR A 930 14.23 -40.21 7.27
C TYR A 930 14.00 -41.72 7.42
N ASN A 931 14.02 -42.45 6.30
CA ASN A 931 13.87 -43.90 6.23
C ASN A 931 15.24 -44.61 6.14
N THR A 932 16.16 -44.20 7.01
CA THR A 932 17.48 -44.82 7.18
C THR A 932 17.60 -45.53 8.53
N SER A 933 18.49 -46.52 8.61
CA SER A 933 18.86 -47.21 9.86
C SER A 933 20.02 -46.54 10.61
N GLY A 934 20.66 -45.53 10.01
CA GLY A 934 21.75 -44.76 10.63
C GLY A 934 21.26 -43.58 11.47
N PRO A 935 22.19 -42.78 12.01
CA PRO A 935 21.88 -41.47 12.61
C PRO A 935 21.12 -40.61 11.61
N LYS A 936 20.13 -39.86 12.10
CA LYS A 936 19.25 -39.07 11.25
C LYS A 936 18.75 -37.82 11.96
N PRO A 937 18.36 -36.79 11.20
CA PRO A 937 17.76 -35.59 11.77
C PRO A 937 16.37 -35.88 12.36
N ASP A 938 16.00 -35.05 13.32
CA ASP A 938 14.69 -34.98 13.97
C ASP A 938 13.74 -34.01 13.25
N GLY A 939 14.29 -33.18 12.35
CA GLY A 939 13.54 -32.14 11.66
C GLY A 939 14.32 -31.40 10.59
N GLU A 940 13.73 -30.32 10.10
CA GLU A 940 14.32 -29.44 9.08
C GLU A 940 14.63 -28.06 9.68
N TYR A 941 15.75 -27.48 9.27
CA TYR A 941 16.18 -26.13 9.60
C TYR A 941 16.05 -25.23 8.37
N LEU A 942 15.21 -24.20 8.48
CA LEU A 942 14.98 -23.22 7.42
C LEU A 942 15.82 -21.98 7.72
N ASP A 943 16.92 -21.82 6.99
CA ASP A 943 17.77 -20.65 7.15
C ASP A 943 17.23 -19.43 6.39
N THR A 944 17.49 -18.24 6.95
CA THR A 944 17.19 -16.97 6.30
C THR A 944 15.71 -16.90 5.87
N LEU A 945 14.78 -17.40 6.71
CA LEU A 945 13.39 -17.61 6.32
C LEU A 945 12.63 -16.32 6.01
N ASP A 946 12.81 -15.27 6.82
CA ASP A 946 12.26 -13.95 6.49
C ASP A 946 12.91 -13.39 5.21
N GLY A 947 14.17 -13.75 4.95
CA GLY A 947 14.89 -13.50 3.71
C GLY A 947 15.27 -12.03 3.49
N TRP A 948 16.50 -11.79 3.02
CA TRP A 948 16.88 -10.53 2.37
C TRP A 948 17.45 -10.82 0.97
N PRO A 949 17.26 -9.95 -0.03
CA PRO A 949 16.36 -8.80 -0.05
C PRO A 949 14.88 -9.21 -0.03
N TYR A 950 14.05 -8.34 0.55
CA TYR A 950 12.59 -8.45 0.50
C TYR A 950 12.12 -8.00 -0.88
N THR A 951 11.47 -8.89 -1.63
CA THR A 951 11.18 -8.69 -3.06
C THR A 951 9.90 -9.38 -3.48
N ILE A 952 9.37 -8.97 -4.62
CA ILE A 952 8.21 -9.57 -5.28
C ILE A 952 8.61 -10.13 -6.65
N ASN A 953 7.92 -11.18 -7.09
CA ASN A 953 8.20 -11.90 -8.33
C ASN A 953 7.18 -11.56 -9.42
N TYR A 954 7.68 -11.00 -10.51
CA TYR A 954 6.91 -10.60 -11.69
C TYR A 954 6.82 -11.70 -12.77
N ASP A 955 7.39 -12.88 -12.52
CA ASP A 955 7.22 -13.99 -13.46
C ASP A 955 5.76 -14.46 -13.49
N ARG A 956 5.03 -14.03 -14.52
CA ARG A 956 3.63 -14.35 -14.76
C ARG A 956 3.40 -15.86 -14.90
N ASN A 957 4.41 -16.63 -15.32
CA ASN A 957 4.31 -18.09 -15.39
C ASN A 957 4.18 -18.73 -14.00
N HIS A 958 4.56 -18.02 -12.93
CA HIS A 958 4.43 -18.52 -11.56
C HIS A 958 3.03 -18.26 -10.95
N PHE A 959 2.21 -17.38 -11.54
CA PHE A 959 0.93 -16.96 -10.95
C PHE A 959 -0.08 -18.10 -10.85
N ALA A 960 -0.08 -19.01 -11.82
CA ALA A 960 -0.99 -20.14 -11.86
C ALA A 960 -0.84 -21.10 -10.66
N TYR A 961 0.31 -21.06 -9.98
CA TYR A 961 0.65 -21.99 -8.89
C TYR A 961 0.48 -21.39 -7.49
N ALA A 962 0.29 -20.07 -7.39
CA ALA A 962 0.08 -19.41 -6.11
C ALA A 962 -1.22 -19.89 -5.46
N ILE A 963 -1.19 -20.18 -4.17
CA ILE A 963 -2.36 -20.46 -3.32
C ILE A 963 -2.61 -19.32 -2.31
N ALA A 964 -1.57 -18.58 -1.95
CA ALA A 964 -1.68 -17.29 -1.28
C ALA A 964 -2.00 -16.18 -2.30
N PRO A 965 -2.80 -15.16 -1.94
CA PRO A 965 -3.10 -14.03 -2.81
C PRO A 965 -1.86 -13.34 -3.38
N LEU A 966 -1.97 -12.80 -4.60
CA LEU A 966 -0.92 -11.90 -5.10
C LEU A 966 -0.95 -10.58 -4.32
N VAL A 967 0.18 -9.88 -4.31
CA VAL A 967 0.28 -8.48 -3.90
C VAL A 967 0.45 -7.60 -5.13
N PHE A 968 0.64 -6.29 -4.96
CA PHE A 968 1.01 -5.40 -6.05
C PHE A 968 2.16 -4.47 -5.64
N SER A 969 2.88 -3.95 -6.62
CA SER A 969 3.90 -2.92 -6.40
C SER A 969 3.28 -1.53 -6.39
N LYS A 970 3.50 -0.77 -5.32
CA LYS A 970 3.16 0.66 -5.22
C LYS A 970 3.94 1.52 -6.22
N VAL A 971 5.01 0.97 -6.81
CA VAL A 971 5.87 1.63 -7.79
C VAL A 971 5.37 1.36 -9.21
N THR A 972 5.26 0.09 -9.60
CA THR A 972 4.89 -0.31 -10.98
C THR A 972 3.38 -0.44 -11.18
N LYS A 973 2.60 -0.50 -10.09
CA LYS A 973 1.15 -0.73 -10.06
C LYS A 973 0.72 -2.10 -10.60
N GLN A 974 1.65 -3.04 -10.73
CA GLN A 974 1.39 -4.38 -11.28
C GLN A 974 1.25 -5.42 -10.17
N PRO A 975 0.38 -6.43 -10.33
CA PRO A 975 0.34 -7.61 -9.48
C PRO A 975 1.66 -8.42 -9.54
N ALA A 976 2.04 -9.03 -8.43
CA ALA A 976 3.21 -9.90 -8.32
C ALA A 976 3.06 -10.92 -7.19
N VAL A 977 3.82 -12.01 -7.25
CA VAL A 977 3.90 -13.00 -6.15
C VAL A 977 4.84 -12.45 -5.08
N HIS A 978 4.37 -12.34 -3.83
CA HIS A 978 5.23 -11.95 -2.73
C HIS A 978 6.18 -13.09 -2.34
N ARG A 979 7.50 -12.84 -2.24
CA ARG A 979 8.48 -13.88 -1.84
C ARG A 979 8.09 -14.56 -0.53
N ALA A 980 7.78 -13.76 0.49
CA ALA A 980 7.31 -14.26 1.78
C ALA A 980 6.11 -15.22 1.69
N PHE A 981 5.19 -15.02 0.74
CA PHE A 981 4.07 -15.93 0.56
C PHE A 981 4.49 -17.25 -0.07
N SER A 982 5.40 -17.24 -1.05
CA SER A 982 5.95 -18.51 -1.55
C SER A 982 6.72 -19.29 -0.48
N SER A 983 7.44 -18.60 0.41
CA SER A 983 8.09 -19.21 1.58
C SER A 983 7.07 -19.72 2.60
N TRP A 984 5.96 -19.00 2.79
CA TRP A 984 4.85 -19.40 3.66
C TRP A 984 4.20 -20.70 3.18
N GLU A 985 3.95 -20.80 1.86
CA GLU A 985 3.37 -21.99 1.23
C GLU A 985 4.27 -23.21 1.44
N ALA A 986 5.58 -23.04 1.24
CA ALA A 986 6.57 -24.08 1.50
C ALA A 986 6.64 -24.47 2.98
N THR A 987 6.75 -23.47 3.86
CA THR A 987 6.87 -23.66 5.33
C THR A 987 5.65 -24.41 5.87
N THR A 988 4.45 -24.02 5.45
CA THR A 988 3.20 -24.66 5.87
C THR A 988 3.14 -26.12 5.41
N ARG A 989 3.54 -26.40 4.17
CA ARG A 989 3.58 -27.78 3.65
C ARG A 989 4.61 -28.63 4.39
N ILE A 990 5.82 -28.12 4.59
CA ILE A 990 6.89 -28.81 5.32
C ILE A 990 6.44 -29.12 6.74
N ALA A 991 5.88 -28.14 7.46
CA ALA A 991 5.39 -28.34 8.82
C ALA A 991 4.31 -29.42 8.88
N ASN A 992 3.32 -29.39 7.98
CA ASN A 992 2.27 -30.40 7.94
C ASN A 992 2.83 -31.83 7.69
N GLU A 993 3.79 -31.97 6.77
CA GLU A 993 4.45 -33.25 6.49
C GLU A 993 5.27 -33.73 7.70
N LEU A 994 6.08 -32.86 8.31
CA LEU A 994 6.92 -33.20 9.46
C LEU A 994 6.11 -33.52 10.72
N HIS A 995 5.11 -32.70 11.07
CA HIS A 995 4.28 -32.90 12.25
C HIS A 995 3.48 -34.21 12.17
N GLY A 996 3.05 -34.59 10.95
CA GLY A 996 2.40 -35.89 10.71
C GLY A 996 3.27 -37.10 11.07
N ASP A 997 4.59 -36.94 10.96
CA ASP A 997 5.61 -37.97 11.25
C ASP A 997 6.25 -37.81 12.65
N GLY A 998 5.77 -36.87 13.47
CA GLY A 998 6.34 -36.58 14.79
C GLY A 998 7.70 -35.89 14.75
N ARG A 999 7.97 -35.14 13.69
CA ARG A 999 9.20 -34.37 13.45
C ARG A 999 8.96 -32.88 13.62
N TYR A 1000 10.02 -32.09 13.60
CA TYR A 1000 9.96 -30.67 13.97
C TYR A 1000 10.52 -29.73 12.90
N LEU A 1001 10.10 -28.47 12.94
CA LEU A 1001 10.59 -27.41 12.07
C LEU A 1001 11.27 -26.31 12.89
N MET A 1002 12.52 -26.00 12.55
CA MET A 1002 13.29 -24.91 13.14
C MET A 1002 13.61 -23.87 12.07
N ALA A 1003 13.70 -22.59 12.43
CA ALA A 1003 14.13 -21.55 11.50
C ALA A 1003 14.98 -20.46 12.14
N ASN A 1004 15.83 -19.85 11.31
CA ASN A 1004 16.65 -18.68 11.64
C ASN A 1004 16.22 -17.45 10.82
N GLY A 1005 16.61 -16.28 11.31
CA GLY A 1005 16.26 -15.01 10.70
C GLY A 1005 14.81 -14.60 10.93
N THR A 1006 14.10 -15.19 11.90
CA THR A 1006 12.63 -15.01 12.05
C THR A 1006 12.17 -15.01 13.51
N PRO A 1007 11.24 -14.12 13.92
CA PRO A 1007 10.62 -13.06 13.12
C PRO A 1007 11.53 -11.82 13.06
N HIS A 1008 11.86 -11.37 11.86
CA HIS A 1008 12.51 -10.09 11.61
C HIS A 1008 11.48 -9.06 11.13
N SER A 1009 10.95 -9.27 9.93
CA SER A 1009 9.96 -8.44 9.24
C SER A 1009 8.61 -9.15 9.05
N TYR A 1010 8.59 -10.49 9.11
CA TYR A 1010 7.36 -11.28 8.96
C TYR A 1010 7.06 -12.06 10.24
N SER A 1011 5.83 -11.92 10.70
CA SER A 1011 5.29 -12.69 11.81
C SER A 1011 4.47 -13.90 11.36
N MET A 1012 4.17 -13.99 10.05
CA MET A 1012 3.25 -14.98 9.53
C MET A 1012 3.75 -16.41 9.72
N TYR A 1013 5.06 -16.69 9.67
CA TYR A 1013 5.59 -18.06 9.76
C TYR A 1013 5.47 -18.71 11.14
N MET A 1014 5.29 -17.89 12.18
CA MET A 1014 5.37 -18.32 13.57
C MET A 1014 4.48 -19.52 13.94
N PRO A 1015 3.25 -19.67 13.41
CA PRO A 1015 2.40 -20.82 13.66
C PRO A 1015 3.05 -22.18 13.34
N TRP A 1016 3.81 -22.26 12.25
CA TRP A 1016 4.33 -23.53 11.71
C TRP A 1016 5.72 -23.91 12.22
N LEU A 1017 6.40 -23.01 12.93
CA LEU A 1017 7.71 -23.27 13.50
C LEU A 1017 7.59 -23.81 14.92
N ASP A 1018 8.44 -24.77 15.26
CA ASP A 1018 8.54 -25.37 16.60
C ASP A 1018 9.68 -24.77 17.41
N ALA A 1019 10.72 -24.27 16.72
CA ALA A 1019 11.80 -23.48 17.29
C ALA A 1019 12.20 -22.35 16.34
N MET A 1020 12.50 -21.18 16.89
CA MET A 1020 12.86 -20.00 16.11
C MET A 1020 14.13 -19.38 16.68
N GLY A 1021 14.87 -18.68 15.84
CA GLY A 1021 16.03 -17.95 16.31
C GLY A 1021 16.50 -16.84 15.40
N ASN A 1022 17.46 -16.09 15.93
CA ASN A 1022 18.12 -15.02 15.20
C ASN A 1022 19.58 -14.87 15.65
N GLU A 1023 20.42 -14.48 14.70
CA GLU A 1023 21.79 -14.03 14.93
C GLU A 1023 21.82 -12.53 15.23
N ARG A 1024 22.47 -12.13 16.32
CA ARG A 1024 22.56 -10.74 16.77
C ARG A 1024 24.00 -10.39 17.11
N ASN A 1025 24.40 -9.14 16.84
CA ASN A 1025 25.68 -8.60 17.28
C ASN A 1025 25.44 -7.49 18.33
N TRP A 1026 25.69 -7.78 19.60
CA TRP A 1026 25.57 -6.82 20.70
C TRP A 1026 26.89 -6.11 21.04
N LEU A 1027 27.88 -6.19 20.15
CA LEU A 1027 29.10 -5.39 20.21
C LEU A 1027 28.94 -4.17 19.29
N GLY A 1028 28.84 -3.00 19.90
CA GLY A 1028 28.75 -1.73 19.19
C GLY A 1028 30.06 -1.34 18.49
N PRO A 1029 30.03 -0.32 17.62
CA PRO A 1029 31.18 0.07 16.77
C PRO A 1029 32.43 0.52 17.55
N ASN A 1030 32.29 0.88 18.83
CA ASN A 1030 33.40 1.27 19.72
C ASN A 1030 33.71 0.19 20.77
N ASP A 1031 33.43 -1.09 20.46
CA ASP A 1031 33.57 -2.23 21.37
C ASP A 1031 32.72 -2.12 22.66
N SER A 1032 31.68 -1.28 22.62
CA SER A 1032 30.73 -1.05 23.71
C SER A 1032 29.59 -2.08 23.68
N PHE A 1033 29.12 -2.51 24.84
CA PHE A 1033 27.91 -3.35 24.93
C PHE A 1033 26.68 -2.59 24.40
N ASN A 1034 26.06 -3.12 23.34
CA ASN A 1034 24.94 -2.51 22.63
C ASN A 1034 23.82 -3.55 22.42
N PRO A 1035 23.06 -3.89 23.47
CA PRO A 1035 22.05 -4.94 23.40
C PRO A 1035 20.82 -4.51 22.62
N ASP A 1036 20.05 -5.48 22.13
CA ASP A 1036 18.74 -5.22 21.55
C ASP A 1036 17.81 -4.50 22.54
N SER A 1037 16.92 -3.67 21.99
CA SER A 1037 15.96 -2.89 22.78
C SER A 1037 14.94 -3.79 23.47
N ASP A 1038 14.31 -3.23 24.50
CA ASP A 1038 13.21 -3.86 25.22
C ASP A 1038 12.04 -4.24 24.29
N GLU A 1039 11.70 -3.34 23.37
CA GLU A 1039 10.72 -3.55 22.30
C GLU A 1039 11.09 -4.73 21.40
N THR A 1040 12.35 -4.84 20.98
CA THR A 1040 12.81 -5.93 20.09
C THR A 1040 12.71 -7.30 20.76
N LEU A 1041 13.19 -7.41 22.00
CA LEU A 1041 13.14 -8.68 22.75
C LEU A 1041 11.70 -9.05 23.16
N SER A 1042 10.87 -8.04 23.45
CA SER A 1042 9.44 -8.23 23.66
C SER A 1042 8.72 -8.73 22.41
N LYS A 1043 9.06 -8.19 21.23
CA LYS A 1043 8.54 -8.68 19.95
C LYS A 1043 8.81 -10.17 19.78
N TYR A 1044 10.07 -10.58 19.96
CA TYR A 1044 10.45 -11.99 19.85
C TYR A 1044 9.64 -12.88 20.79
N ARG A 1045 9.49 -12.46 22.05
CA ARG A 1045 8.72 -13.23 23.03
C ARG A 1045 7.22 -13.25 22.77
N THR A 1046 6.64 -12.12 22.35
CA THR A 1046 5.22 -12.00 22.01
C THR A 1046 4.86 -12.90 20.81
N LEU A 1047 5.70 -12.91 19.78
CA LEU A 1047 5.45 -13.68 18.56
C LEU A 1047 5.74 -15.18 18.71
N SER A 1048 6.71 -15.57 19.55
CA SER A 1048 6.99 -16.98 19.84
C SER A 1048 6.11 -17.58 20.95
N GLY A 1049 5.52 -16.74 21.82
CA GLY A 1049 4.75 -17.21 22.97
C GLY A 1049 5.58 -18.10 23.90
N ALA A 1050 5.11 -19.33 24.14
CA ALA A 1050 5.82 -20.33 24.93
C ALA A 1050 6.82 -21.19 24.13
N LYS A 1051 6.86 -21.03 22.80
CA LYS A 1051 7.79 -21.77 21.94
C LYS A 1051 9.25 -21.37 22.25
N PRO A 1052 10.21 -22.29 22.06
CA PRO A 1052 11.62 -21.97 22.22
C PRO A 1052 12.05 -20.89 21.24
N TYR A 1053 12.73 -19.88 21.77
CA TYR A 1053 13.39 -18.84 20.98
C TYR A 1053 14.86 -18.75 21.34
N LEU A 1054 15.69 -18.76 20.31
CA LEU A 1054 17.11 -19.07 20.40
C LEU A 1054 17.89 -17.87 19.84
N MET A 1055 18.79 -17.30 20.63
CA MET A 1055 19.62 -16.18 20.16
C MET A 1055 21.07 -16.61 20.01
N LEU A 1056 21.66 -16.36 18.84
CA LEU A 1056 23.10 -16.51 18.62
C LEU A 1056 23.76 -15.15 18.69
N GLN A 1057 24.75 -15.02 19.56
CA GLN A 1057 25.65 -13.89 19.55
C GLN A 1057 26.67 -14.05 18.40
N ASN A 1058 26.48 -13.31 17.31
CA ASN A 1058 27.34 -13.25 16.13
C ASN A 1058 28.29 -12.04 16.27
N THR A 1059 29.40 -12.22 16.99
CA THR A 1059 30.30 -11.13 17.41
C THR A 1059 31.77 -11.54 17.54
N ASP A 1060 32.65 -10.55 17.71
CA ASP A 1060 34.06 -10.76 18.06
C ASP A 1060 34.23 -11.06 19.56
N PHE A 1061 34.38 -12.34 19.90
CA PHE A 1061 34.52 -12.82 21.28
C PHE A 1061 35.86 -12.51 21.95
N THR A 1062 36.85 -11.99 21.20
CA THR A 1062 38.06 -11.43 21.81
C THR A 1062 37.77 -10.11 22.53
N LYS A 1063 36.73 -9.40 22.08
CA LYS A 1063 36.24 -8.14 22.65
C LYS A 1063 34.98 -8.32 23.48
N PHE A 1064 34.13 -9.26 23.10
CA PHE A 1064 32.96 -9.66 23.87
C PHE A 1064 33.36 -10.61 25.01
N GLY A 1065 33.95 -10.01 26.05
CA GLY A 1065 34.47 -10.72 27.21
C GLY A 1065 33.40 -11.29 28.15
N ASN A 1066 33.87 -11.97 29.20
CA ASN A 1066 33.02 -12.62 30.21
C ASN A 1066 31.95 -11.70 30.83
N ALA A 1067 32.29 -10.45 31.12
CA ALA A 1067 31.35 -9.48 31.69
C ALA A 1067 30.20 -9.12 30.73
N TYR A 1068 30.47 -9.05 29.42
CA TYR A 1068 29.42 -8.83 28.41
C TYR A 1068 28.58 -10.10 28.22
N MET A 1069 29.21 -11.29 28.27
CA MET A 1069 28.49 -12.57 28.25
C MET A 1069 27.53 -12.70 29.42
N GLU A 1070 27.92 -12.30 30.63
CA GLU A 1070 27.02 -12.33 31.79
C GLU A 1070 25.84 -11.36 31.61
N ARG A 1071 26.08 -10.13 31.13
CA ARG A 1071 25.00 -9.17 30.84
C ARG A 1071 24.05 -9.68 29.76
N TYR A 1072 24.59 -10.34 28.72
CA TYR A 1072 23.82 -11.01 27.67
C TYR A 1072 22.89 -12.08 28.25
N MET A 1073 23.43 -13.01 29.04
CA MET A 1073 22.64 -14.09 29.64
C MET A 1073 21.58 -13.58 30.63
N LYS A 1074 21.90 -12.59 31.47
CA LYS A 1074 20.93 -11.98 32.39
C LYS A 1074 19.78 -11.34 31.63
N LYS A 1075 20.08 -10.54 30.60
CA LYS A 1075 19.05 -9.88 29.81
C LYS A 1075 18.14 -10.90 29.12
N LEU A 1076 18.70 -11.96 28.53
CA LEU A 1076 17.89 -13.01 27.90
C LEU A 1076 17.11 -13.88 28.89
N LEU A 1077 17.62 -14.08 30.12
CA LEU A 1077 16.88 -14.74 31.20
C LEU A 1077 15.59 -14.01 31.55
N PHE A 1078 15.60 -12.67 31.57
CA PHE A 1078 14.38 -11.90 31.81
C PHE A 1078 13.27 -12.22 30.79
N TYR A 1079 13.64 -12.47 29.52
CA TYR A 1079 12.71 -12.80 28.44
C TYR A 1079 12.45 -14.29 28.23
N GLY A 1080 13.13 -15.17 28.96
CA GLY A 1080 13.06 -16.62 28.71
C GLY A 1080 13.59 -17.00 27.33
N ILE A 1081 14.60 -16.30 26.83
CA ILE A 1081 15.26 -16.57 25.54
C ILE A 1081 16.57 -17.32 25.81
N PHE A 1082 16.87 -18.37 25.04
CA PHE A 1082 18.10 -19.14 25.23
C PHE A 1082 19.33 -18.40 24.69
N PRO A 1083 20.36 -18.16 25.53
CA PRO A 1083 21.58 -17.48 25.12
C PRO A 1083 22.57 -18.46 24.48
N SER A 1084 22.88 -18.29 23.20
CA SER A 1084 23.97 -19.00 22.53
C SER A 1084 24.97 -18.04 21.87
N ALA A 1085 26.03 -18.61 21.32
CA ALA A 1085 27.14 -17.93 20.66
C ALA A 1085 27.42 -18.58 19.29
N PHE A 1086 27.92 -17.79 18.35
CA PHE A 1086 28.31 -18.29 17.03
C PHE A 1086 29.73 -17.88 16.65
N SER A 1087 29.91 -16.87 15.81
CA SER A 1087 31.20 -16.42 15.27
C SER A 1087 31.13 -14.92 14.96
N ALA A 1088 32.18 -14.28 14.43
CA ALA A 1088 32.12 -12.87 14.02
C ALA A 1088 31.80 -12.67 12.53
N THR A 1089 32.12 -13.69 11.73
CA THR A 1089 32.17 -13.65 10.25
C THR A 1089 31.58 -14.91 9.62
N ALA A 1090 30.78 -15.67 10.36
CA ALA A 1090 30.25 -16.98 9.96
C ALA A 1090 31.34 -17.97 9.51
N ASP A 1091 32.54 -17.88 10.09
CA ASP A 1091 33.67 -18.77 9.79
C ASP A 1091 34.08 -19.64 10.98
N ASN A 1092 34.83 -20.69 10.68
CA ASN A 1092 35.35 -21.62 11.69
C ASN A 1092 36.45 -21.01 12.58
N ALA A 1093 37.16 -19.98 12.10
CA ALA A 1093 38.30 -19.41 12.81
C ALA A 1093 37.87 -18.53 13.99
N THR A 1094 36.71 -17.89 13.88
CA THR A 1094 36.12 -17.02 14.90
C THR A 1094 34.97 -17.68 15.66
N ASN A 1095 34.65 -18.94 15.35
CA ASN A 1095 33.57 -19.69 16.01
C ASN A 1095 33.87 -19.93 17.50
N TYR A 1096 32.93 -19.51 18.35
CA TYR A 1096 32.98 -19.61 19.80
C TYR A 1096 33.18 -21.04 20.30
N TRP A 1097 32.40 -21.98 19.75
CA TRP A 1097 32.36 -23.37 20.19
C TRP A 1097 33.55 -24.19 19.69
N LYS A 1098 34.29 -23.68 18.69
CA LYS A 1098 35.56 -24.27 18.23
C LYS A 1098 36.78 -23.74 18.97
N ASN A 1099 36.60 -22.84 19.95
CA ASN A 1099 37.70 -22.22 20.70
C ASN A 1099 37.51 -22.33 22.22
N SER A 1100 38.28 -23.24 22.84
CA SER A 1100 38.21 -23.49 24.28
C SER A 1100 38.53 -22.27 25.15
N ALA A 1101 39.38 -21.36 24.68
CA ALA A 1101 39.67 -20.14 25.41
C ALA A 1101 38.43 -19.23 25.58
N PHE A 1102 37.40 -19.39 24.74
CA PHE A 1102 36.15 -18.65 24.85
C PHE A 1102 35.12 -19.40 25.70
N TYR A 1103 34.79 -20.65 25.37
CA TYR A 1103 33.76 -21.37 26.11
C TYR A 1103 34.19 -21.75 27.53
N ASP A 1104 35.46 -22.05 27.80
CA ASP A 1104 35.91 -22.36 29.18
C ASP A 1104 35.97 -21.10 30.05
N ARG A 1105 36.24 -19.93 29.45
CA ARG A 1105 36.19 -18.63 30.13
C ARG A 1105 34.79 -18.35 30.68
N ASP A 1106 33.74 -18.70 29.93
CA ASP A 1106 32.36 -18.37 30.27
C ASP A 1106 31.54 -19.56 30.79
N ARG A 1107 32.10 -20.78 30.80
CA ARG A 1107 31.42 -22.04 31.24
C ARG A 1107 30.63 -21.90 32.54
N SER A 1108 31.20 -21.23 33.54
CA SER A 1108 30.52 -20.99 34.83
C SER A 1108 29.24 -20.16 34.71
N LEU A 1109 29.12 -19.31 33.69
CA LEU A 1109 27.91 -18.55 33.40
C LEU A 1109 26.83 -19.45 32.80
N PHE A 1110 27.19 -20.38 31.91
CA PHE A 1110 26.25 -21.35 31.35
C PHE A 1110 25.65 -22.26 32.44
N ILE A 1111 26.51 -22.83 33.30
CA ILE A 1111 26.10 -23.65 34.46
C ILE A 1111 25.15 -22.86 35.38
N LYS A 1112 25.35 -21.55 35.53
CA LYS A 1112 24.53 -20.70 36.39
C LYS A 1112 23.19 -20.31 35.74
N TYR A 1113 23.22 -19.77 34.53
CA TYR A 1113 22.07 -19.08 33.94
C TYR A 1113 21.21 -19.97 33.04
N VAL A 1114 21.78 -20.93 32.30
CA VAL A 1114 21.00 -21.78 31.38
C VAL A 1114 19.93 -22.61 32.09
N PRO A 1115 20.20 -23.24 33.25
CA PRO A 1115 19.15 -23.95 33.99
C PRO A 1115 18.01 -23.03 34.46
N LEU A 1116 18.28 -21.74 34.72
CA LEU A 1116 17.26 -20.77 35.09
C LEU A 1116 16.42 -20.36 33.88
N VAL A 1117 17.07 -20.11 32.73
CA VAL A 1117 16.36 -19.84 31.46
C VAL A 1117 15.44 -21.01 31.13
N LYS A 1118 15.95 -22.24 31.26
CA LYS A 1118 15.18 -23.48 31.03
C LYS A 1118 13.90 -23.52 31.89
N LYS A 1119 14.03 -23.33 33.21
CA LYS A 1119 12.86 -23.30 34.12
C LYS A 1119 11.81 -22.26 33.71
N VAL A 1120 12.26 -21.07 33.33
CA VAL A 1120 11.39 -19.95 32.95
C VAL A 1120 10.72 -20.20 31.59
N ALA A 1121 11.50 -20.55 30.56
CA ALA A 1121 11.01 -20.77 29.21
C ALA A 1121 10.03 -21.95 29.12
N GLU A 1122 10.35 -23.09 29.75
CA GLU A 1122 9.51 -24.29 29.74
C GLU A 1122 8.22 -24.15 30.56
N ALA A 1123 8.20 -23.26 31.55
CA ALA A 1123 6.96 -22.91 32.25
C ALA A 1123 5.95 -22.20 31.31
N GLY A 1124 6.43 -21.63 30.21
CA GLY A 1124 5.61 -21.00 29.17
C GLY A 1124 5.25 -19.56 29.50
N TRP A 1125 5.64 -18.62 28.63
CA TRP A 1125 5.32 -17.21 28.79
C TRP A 1125 3.81 -16.95 28.74
N ARG A 1126 3.35 -16.02 29.58
CA ARG A 1126 1.95 -15.56 29.58
C ARG A 1126 1.88 -14.04 29.39
N PRO A 1127 1.04 -13.53 28.47
CA PRO A 1127 0.99 -12.09 28.19
C PRO A 1127 0.61 -11.25 29.40
N VAL A 1128 -0.46 -11.62 30.10
CA VAL A 1128 -0.89 -10.93 31.32
C VAL A 1128 -0.07 -11.42 32.51
N THR A 1129 0.60 -10.48 33.19
CA THR A 1129 1.54 -10.80 34.28
C THR A 1129 0.85 -11.14 35.58
N PHE A 1130 -0.34 -10.58 35.85
CA PHE A 1130 -0.99 -10.60 37.17
C PHE A 1130 -0.09 -10.10 38.31
N ALA A 1131 0.94 -9.34 37.97
CA ALA A 1131 1.90 -8.76 38.91
C ALA A 1131 2.25 -7.33 38.49
N THR A 1132 2.28 -6.43 39.46
CA THR A 1132 2.60 -5.01 39.23
C THR A 1132 3.66 -4.53 40.21
N SER A 1133 4.56 -3.67 39.74
CA SER A 1133 5.55 -2.96 40.56
C SER A 1133 5.06 -1.54 40.88
N ASP A 1134 5.34 -1.04 42.07
CA ASP A 1134 5.15 0.37 42.43
C ASP A 1134 6.24 1.31 41.85
N SER A 1135 7.32 0.74 41.30
CA SER A 1135 8.31 1.47 40.50
C SER A 1135 8.17 1.14 39.01
N GLN A 1136 8.08 2.20 38.19
CA GLN A 1136 8.04 2.09 36.72
C GLN A 1136 9.33 1.55 36.11
N SER A 1137 10.45 1.60 36.84
CA SER A 1137 11.74 1.08 36.35
C SER A 1137 11.86 -0.45 36.42
N VAL A 1138 10.98 -1.12 37.17
CA VAL A 1138 11.03 -2.58 37.35
C VAL A 1138 10.03 -3.23 36.40
N ALA A 1139 10.56 -3.77 35.30
CA ALA A 1139 9.80 -4.59 34.38
C ALA A 1139 9.58 -5.98 34.97
N ILE A 1140 8.42 -6.59 34.67
CA ILE A 1140 8.02 -7.92 35.14
C ILE A 1140 7.51 -8.74 33.96
N GLU A 1141 7.91 -10.00 33.86
CA GLU A 1141 7.28 -10.99 32.99
C GLU A 1141 6.82 -12.21 33.80
N ARG A 1142 5.75 -12.86 33.34
CA ARG A 1142 5.19 -14.07 33.94
C ARG A 1142 5.39 -15.28 33.04
N TYR A 1143 5.79 -16.38 33.67
CA TYR A 1143 5.89 -17.69 33.05
C TYR A 1143 5.19 -18.73 33.92
N GLY A 1144 4.42 -19.61 33.31
CA GLY A 1144 3.60 -20.59 34.02
C GLY A 1144 2.28 -20.03 34.54
N GLU A 1145 1.45 -20.97 34.98
CA GLU A 1145 0.14 -20.77 35.60
C GLU A 1145 -0.16 -21.95 36.54
N GLY A 1146 -1.12 -21.77 37.46
CA GLY A 1146 -1.56 -22.85 38.35
C GLY A 1146 -0.62 -23.05 39.54
N GLU A 1147 -0.10 -24.27 39.73
CA GLU A 1147 0.63 -24.65 40.96
C GLU A 1147 2.01 -23.99 41.09
N THR A 1148 2.65 -23.65 39.96
CA THR A 1148 3.97 -23.00 39.94
C THR A 1148 4.00 -21.89 38.89
N VAL A 1149 4.44 -20.71 39.32
CA VAL A 1149 4.63 -19.52 38.46
C VAL A 1149 6.02 -18.95 38.68
N TYR A 1150 6.65 -18.48 37.62
CA TYR A 1150 7.91 -17.75 37.68
C TYR A 1150 7.68 -16.30 37.27
N LEU A 1151 8.18 -15.37 38.09
CA LEU A 1151 8.26 -13.97 37.76
C LEU A 1151 9.72 -13.61 37.50
N THR A 1152 10.02 -13.08 36.32
CA THR A 1152 11.29 -12.42 36.07
C THR A 1152 11.13 -10.93 36.31
N LEU A 1153 12.09 -10.32 37.00
CA LEU A 1153 12.09 -8.89 37.30
C LEU A 1153 13.38 -8.27 36.80
N MET A 1154 13.31 -7.14 36.11
CA MET A 1154 14.49 -6.42 35.61
C MET A 1154 14.40 -4.93 35.90
N ASN A 1155 15.48 -4.36 36.42
CA ASN A 1155 15.62 -2.91 36.51
C ASN A 1155 16.11 -2.36 35.17
N GLN A 1156 15.27 -1.59 34.50
CA GLN A 1156 15.55 -1.00 33.18
C GLN A 1156 16.37 0.30 33.27
N GLU A 1157 16.59 0.83 34.47
CA GLU A 1157 17.24 2.13 34.68
C GLU A 1157 18.72 2.02 35.07
N SER A 1158 19.43 3.14 34.97
CA SER A 1158 20.86 3.23 35.30
C SER A 1158 21.15 3.42 36.80
N VAL A 1159 20.13 3.38 37.65
CA VAL A 1159 20.25 3.56 39.11
C VAL A 1159 19.59 2.41 39.85
N ALA A 1160 20.11 2.06 41.03
CA ALA A 1160 19.51 1.03 41.86
C ALA A 1160 18.10 1.44 42.31
N VAL A 1161 17.19 0.46 42.39
CA VAL A 1161 15.80 0.66 42.77
C VAL A 1161 15.38 -0.33 43.85
N GLN A 1162 14.52 0.13 44.75
CA GLN A 1162 13.76 -0.70 45.66
C GLN A 1162 12.27 -0.55 45.30
N ALA A 1163 11.58 -1.67 45.10
CA ALA A 1163 10.20 -1.69 44.66
C ALA A 1163 9.39 -2.73 45.46
N ASN A 1164 8.10 -2.51 45.59
CA ASN A 1164 7.14 -3.51 46.06
C ASN A 1164 6.38 -4.09 44.87
N VAL A 1165 6.36 -5.42 44.81
CA VAL A 1165 5.60 -6.17 43.81
C VAL A 1165 4.30 -6.66 44.45
N THR A 1166 3.18 -6.35 43.79
CA THR A 1166 1.84 -6.82 44.16
C THR A 1166 1.41 -7.93 43.22
N LEU A 1167 0.84 -9.00 43.78
CA LEU A 1167 0.45 -10.22 43.09
C LEU A 1167 -1.07 -10.41 43.12
N ASP A 1168 -1.66 -10.69 41.97
CA ASP A 1168 -2.99 -11.30 41.86
C ASP A 1168 -2.84 -12.82 41.78
N LEU A 1169 -2.81 -13.46 42.95
CA LEU A 1169 -2.64 -14.92 43.05
C LEU A 1169 -3.76 -15.69 42.34
N ALA A 1170 -5.00 -15.17 42.39
CA ALA A 1170 -6.14 -15.83 41.75
C ALA A 1170 -6.03 -15.75 40.23
N GLY A 1171 -5.65 -14.60 39.67
CA GLY A 1171 -5.38 -14.45 38.24
C GLY A 1171 -4.25 -15.37 37.74
N MET A 1172 -3.23 -15.59 38.57
CA MET A 1172 -2.15 -16.56 38.28
C MET A 1172 -2.57 -18.03 38.39
N GLY A 1173 -3.75 -18.33 38.95
CA GLY A 1173 -4.19 -19.69 39.27
C GLY A 1173 -3.52 -20.29 40.51
N LEU A 1174 -2.86 -19.48 41.34
CA LEU A 1174 -2.23 -19.89 42.59
C LEU A 1174 -3.24 -19.93 43.76
N GLY A 1175 -2.95 -20.75 44.76
CA GLY A 1175 -3.69 -20.77 46.02
C GLY A 1175 -3.50 -19.50 46.86
N THR A 1176 -4.29 -19.34 47.92
CA THR A 1176 -4.19 -18.18 48.83
C THR A 1176 -2.94 -18.18 49.71
N GLN A 1177 -2.26 -19.32 49.82
CA GLN A 1177 -0.97 -19.47 50.50
C GLN A 1177 0.06 -19.95 49.48
N ILE A 1178 1.19 -19.26 49.44
CA ILE A 1178 2.27 -19.55 48.51
C ILE A 1178 3.62 -19.53 49.22
N ASP A 1179 4.55 -20.32 48.70
CA ASP A 1179 5.99 -20.20 48.96
C ASP A 1179 6.63 -19.41 47.82
N ALA A 1180 7.58 -18.53 48.14
CA ALA A 1180 8.32 -17.73 47.17
C ALA A 1180 9.84 -17.83 47.37
N GLU A 1181 10.58 -18.04 46.28
CA GLU A 1181 12.04 -18.22 46.28
C GLU A 1181 12.68 -17.44 45.12
N GLU A 1182 13.70 -16.64 45.40
CA GLU A 1182 14.56 -16.02 44.39
C GLU A 1182 15.67 -17.01 44.00
N LEU A 1183 15.72 -17.37 42.72
CA LEU A 1183 16.47 -18.53 42.24
C LEU A 1183 17.94 -18.23 41.87
N ILE A 1184 18.34 -16.98 41.69
CA ILE A 1184 19.74 -16.65 41.34
C ILE A 1184 20.65 -16.74 42.56
N GLU A 1185 20.18 -16.25 43.70
CA GLU A 1185 20.88 -16.29 44.99
C GLU A 1185 20.37 -17.42 45.91
N ASN A 1186 19.32 -18.14 45.51
CA ASN A 1186 18.63 -19.17 46.30
C ASN A 1186 18.18 -18.65 47.67
N THR A 1187 17.41 -17.57 47.66
CA THR A 1187 16.93 -16.91 48.88
C THR A 1187 15.41 -16.97 49.00
N THR A 1188 14.89 -17.22 50.20
CA THR A 1188 13.45 -17.18 50.46
C THR A 1188 12.94 -15.74 50.38
N VAL A 1189 11.84 -15.53 49.64
CA VAL A 1189 11.17 -14.25 49.51
C VAL A 1189 9.94 -14.23 50.43
N GLY A 1190 9.91 -13.30 51.39
CA GLY A 1190 8.75 -13.15 52.27
C GLY A 1190 7.59 -12.47 51.55
N VAL A 1191 6.51 -13.21 51.29
CA VAL A 1191 5.26 -12.65 50.73
C VAL A 1191 4.28 -12.40 51.87
N THR A 1192 3.83 -11.15 52.00
CA THR A 1192 2.81 -10.75 52.99
C THR A 1192 1.66 -10.07 52.25
N ASN A 1193 0.43 -10.56 52.44
CA ASN A 1193 -0.78 -10.05 51.78
C ASN A 1193 -0.64 -9.95 50.25
N GLY A 1194 -0.02 -10.94 49.61
CA GLY A 1194 0.20 -10.95 48.17
C GLY A 1194 1.24 -9.93 47.69
N GLN A 1195 2.10 -9.42 48.56
CA GLN A 1195 3.16 -8.47 48.22
C GLN A 1195 4.52 -8.91 48.72
N PHE A 1196 5.58 -8.55 47.98
CA PHE A 1196 6.97 -8.67 48.43
C PHE A 1196 7.80 -7.48 47.97
N SER A 1197 8.87 -7.17 48.70
CA SER A 1197 9.82 -6.12 48.32
C SER A 1197 11.03 -6.71 47.60
N VAL A 1198 11.52 -5.99 46.59
CA VAL A 1198 12.72 -6.36 45.84
C VAL A 1198 13.67 -5.16 45.74
N SER A 1199 14.97 -5.43 45.80
CA SER A 1199 16.02 -4.46 45.48
C SER A 1199 16.77 -4.95 44.26
N LEU A 1200 16.95 -4.08 43.27
CA LEU A 1200 17.62 -4.36 42.00
C LEU A 1200 18.65 -3.26 41.69
N GLN A 1201 19.89 -3.65 41.41
CA GLN A 1201 20.93 -2.81 40.83
C GLN A 1201 20.58 -2.46 39.37
N PRO A 1202 21.27 -1.49 38.74
CA PRO A 1202 21.09 -1.20 37.31
C PRO A 1202 21.24 -2.46 36.47
N GLU A 1203 20.29 -2.72 35.56
CA GLU A 1203 20.26 -3.91 34.68
C GLU A 1203 20.22 -5.27 35.41
N GLU A 1204 20.00 -5.29 36.73
CA GLU A 1204 19.90 -6.54 37.48
C GLU A 1204 18.60 -7.26 37.12
N VAL A 1205 18.70 -8.58 36.99
CA VAL A 1205 17.58 -9.50 36.78
C VAL A 1205 17.46 -10.41 37.99
N LYS A 1206 16.23 -10.65 38.45
CA LYS A 1206 15.88 -11.65 39.47
C LYS A 1206 14.79 -12.57 38.96
N VAL A 1207 14.79 -13.82 39.44
CA VAL A 1207 13.75 -14.80 39.10
C VAL A 1207 13.11 -15.29 40.37
N VAL A 1208 11.84 -14.99 40.58
CA VAL A 1208 11.07 -15.40 41.75
C VAL A 1208 10.14 -16.53 41.35
N LYS A 1209 10.35 -17.72 41.91
CA LYS A 1209 9.44 -18.85 41.81
C LYS A 1209 8.36 -18.73 42.88
N LEU A 1210 7.10 -18.80 42.49
CA LEU A 1210 5.92 -18.85 43.35
C LEU A 1210 5.31 -20.26 43.25
N THR A 1211 5.04 -20.90 44.38
CA THR A 1211 4.43 -22.24 44.42
C THR A 1211 3.26 -22.25 45.40
N SER A 1212 2.13 -22.85 45.03
CA SER A 1212 1.00 -23.02 45.95
C SER A 1212 1.36 -23.95 47.10
N VAL A 1213 0.99 -23.57 48.34
CA VAL A 1213 1.08 -24.46 49.50
C VAL A 1213 -0.23 -25.26 49.59
N LEU A 1214 -0.11 -26.59 49.56
CA LEU A 1214 -1.24 -27.54 49.69
C LEU A 1214 -1.92 -27.48 51.06
#